data_AF-E9HUU3-F1
#
_entry.id   AF-E9HUU3-F1
#
_cell.length_a   1.000
_cell.length_b   1.000
_cell.length_c   1.000
_cell.angle_alpha   90.00
_cell.angle_beta   90.00
_cell.angle_gamma   90.00
#
_symmetry.space_group_name_H-M   'P 1'
#
loop_
_entity.id
_entity.type
_entity.pdbx_description
1 polymer ?
#
loop_
_entity_poly.entity_id
_entity_poly.type
_entity_poly.pdbx_seq_one_letter_code
_entity_poly.pdbx_strand_id
1 'polypeptide(L)'
;MKAAAFDSDDDGEEDDEQVQEALGDLIDQHSIQEDGSFPKSDDETSGCTKRKRDDNDELDERVKNDGEEDGEEEYDDEGRKTRKKTKVVDVRKNSDDNDDNQPGELEQADFHDEILITDVPERMQHRDYPITPVEEGSTELDNESYWIYVLAFISKGPQTVEKIRRVLEFIRHQNFEVPFIACYRKEHVQPELSMIDLWIIYELDGKWMKFQNLKKKVMGISEELKKYQLQNNPENVRVLKDKDFESLKMVVSIVELSDVHNLLILHYENLLPSIMSTEDEDLKNLRDPGNVDLKLYSDIVKSLNGKNGKLLKECYGLILEELGDNMRGNCQVHGVLQKSSRIPREDAFDVRFESTGAEGKPNFSTSDEVLAAANYMLAVQFATEPSVRRCARESFFRVAHIHVIFTEQSLKEINGNHHHLDSFKFLKEQPVRDLDDDQFLRLVVAEQDGVLSIVFQMKIEGATTSYVDGIKSLFTYDEFSDDEHVKKWNAERQKVIDQAFTKFLLPQLEKELRVKLLNDAQEFVVRACCQQLNNRLKVAPYKANFHDEGDWDPKDGIRIMGLSFNRDKAEVCVIGVDGECSDQIRLEHILRRPNTEKEMMDRRRDLNTLKDFIFRKKPHVIAVSAESREALMLVEDLQTISAQLAEDEEYPPINVELVDNSVAKIIAKSTRVKTQFPRNRLLREAISIARMLQDGLLEIAQLCNADEEIVNVKWHPMQDHVPRKQLLERLHMELVNETNQVGVDVNRAINHPRTAHLIQFICGLGPRKADDLINTLKKNHQKLKDRNELSSVCHMGPKVLINCAGFIKIVSNSPDDGAEPSFEGLEPLDGSRVHPENYDWARQMAVAALKHHGEDADPADAVKKIIEAPERIRDFNLDKAVFEYEHQGHGKIRNTLEDIRSELHHPYKDGRSSYKTPSPLDIFYMVNKETPHTFKIGKLVLATVTGFQHRKPEREELDRVSPIRDQTTGLWQCPYCVQKDFTHRIQVLTHLDAGSCIGQAIGVNIRLENGLLGYLPIKCLSDSEVKHPEELIRLGQHIRCRIAKINAERFSVDVVCKPSDVLDGKGESRQSKGAHYDTPAEVSKAEKDSKKLKHRQSNVPGKSPAVQGTRTAASTVSRPKSLSTYRDNKRSPSRKSRSRSRSPERDRDRSSRRLKSPVQGSSKAASTVSRPKSLSTYRDNKRSPSPKSRRSRSPERERDRSSRRHGSRKHSTHD
;
A
#
# COMPACT_ATOMS: atom_id res chain seq x y z
N MET A 1 25.90 32.99 11.56
CA MET A 1 27.10 33.76 11.98
C MET A 1 27.59 34.53 10.76
N LYS A 2 27.97 35.81 10.92
CA LYS A 2 28.24 36.81 9.84
C LYS A 2 27.03 37.24 9.00
N ALA A 3 27.00 38.55 8.73
CA ALA A 3 26.15 39.26 7.79
C ALA A 3 27.00 40.39 7.15
N ALA A 4 26.63 40.82 5.94
CA ALA A 4 26.95 42.10 5.26
C ALA A 4 26.19 42.07 3.92
N ALA A 5 25.37 43.05 3.48
CA ALA A 5 25.30 44.52 3.61
C ALA A 5 25.99 45.28 2.46
N PHE A 6 25.17 46.00 1.68
CA PHE A 6 25.37 47.15 0.79
C PHE A 6 24.02 47.30 0.03
N ASP A 7 23.14 48.27 0.24
CA ASP A 7 23.19 49.76 0.37
C ASP A 7 23.30 50.51 -0.97
N SER A 8 22.68 51.71 -0.97
CA SER A 8 22.45 52.72 -2.03
C SER A 8 21.23 52.55 -2.96
N ASP A 9 20.36 53.56 -3.13
CA ASP A 9 20.10 54.82 -2.38
C ASP A 9 18.68 55.37 -2.74
N ASP A 10 18.25 56.42 -2.02
CA ASP A 10 17.06 57.30 -2.12
C ASP A 10 16.68 57.85 -3.54
N ASP A 11 15.57 58.57 -3.80
CA ASP A 11 14.58 59.29 -2.96
C ASP A 11 13.11 59.07 -3.41
N GLY A 12 12.10 59.37 -2.56
CA GLY A 12 10.68 59.45 -2.99
C GLY A 12 9.62 59.40 -1.87
N GLU A 13 9.53 60.46 -1.07
CA GLU A 13 8.72 60.60 0.17
C GLU A 13 7.17 60.50 0.01
N GLU A 14 6.53 59.87 1.03
CA GLU A 14 5.28 60.27 1.76
C GLU A 14 3.92 60.39 0.98
N ASP A 15 2.72 60.14 1.53
CA ASP A 15 2.22 60.12 2.93
C ASP A 15 1.26 58.93 3.28
N ASP A 16 1.34 58.57 4.56
CA ASP A 16 0.45 57.95 5.58
C ASP A 16 -1.02 57.44 5.42
N GLU A 17 -1.42 56.68 6.47
CA GLU A 17 -2.76 56.30 7.02
C GLU A 17 -3.79 55.54 6.13
N GLN A 18 -4.25 54.31 6.47
CA GLN A 18 -4.99 53.74 7.64
C GLN A 18 -6.54 53.77 7.54
N VAL A 19 -7.21 52.93 8.35
CA VAL A 19 -8.68 52.71 8.49
C VAL A 19 -9.32 51.95 7.29
N GLN A 20 -10.01 50.80 7.37
CA GLN A 20 -10.75 50.02 8.39
C GLN A 20 -12.30 50.16 8.33
N GLU A 21 -12.96 48.99 8.26
CA GLU A 21 -14.36 48.65 8.62
C GLU A 21 -15.60 48.96 7.74
N ALA A 22 -16.46 47.92 7.72
CA ALA A 22 -17.93 47.90 7.84
C ALA A 22 -18.89 48.29 6.67
N LEU A 23 -19.58 47.23 6.21
CA LEU A 23 -21.01 47.07 5.85
C LEU A 23 -21.97 48.28 5.83
N GLY A 24 -22.87 48.25 4.82
CA GLY A 24 -24.09 49.06 4.69
C GLY A 24 -24.16 49.73 3.29
N ASP A 25 -25.26 49.72 2.53
CA ASP A 25 -26.58 49.11 2.72
C ASP A 25 -27.20 48.72 1.34
N LEU A 26 -28.36 48.05 1.35
CA LEU A 26 -29.11 47.59 0.17
C LEU A 26 -30.13 48.63 -0.36
N ILE A 27 -30.74 48.30 -1.51
CA ILE A 27 -32.02 48.78 -2.10
C ILE A 27 -31.93 49.84 -3.23
N ASP A 28 -32.26 49.37 -4.44
CA ASP A 28 -32.87 50.09 -5.59
C ASP A 28 -32.06 51.20 -6.33
N GLN A 29 -32.36 51.57 -7.59
CA GLN A 29 -33.55 51.29 -8.43
C GLN A 29 -33.27 51.35 -9.95
N HIS A 30 -34.30 51.01 -10.75
CA HIS A 30 -34.57 51.48 -12.12
C HIS A 30 -33.76 50.96 -13.35
N SER A 31 -34.26 49.85 -13.90
CA SER A 31 -34.87 49.73 -15.25
C SER A 31 -34.21 50.34 -16.51
N ILE A 32 -34.07 49.51 -17.56
CA ILE A 32 -34.04 49.91 -18.98
C ILE A 32 -35.12 49.11 -19.76
N GLN A 33 -35.63 49.69 -20.86
CA GLN A 33 -36.80 49.21 -21.61
C GLN A 33 -36.43 48.39 -22.87
N GLU A 34 -37.46 47.93 -23.58
CA GLU A 34 -37.43 47.11 -24.81
C GLU A 34 -36.90 47.86 -26.05
N ASP A 35 -36.25 47.12 -26.96
CA ASP A 35 -36.29 47.22 -28.45
C ASP A 35 -35.01 46.58 -29.06
N GLY A 36 -35.05 45.77 -30.12
CA GLY A 36 -36.19 45.21 -30.84
C GLY A 36 -35.78 44.45 -32.12
N SER A 37 -36.76 43.79 -32.77
CA SER A 37 -36.74 43.18 -34.11
C SER A 37 -35.88 41.92 -34.41
N PHE A 38 -36.59 40.83 -34.76
CA PHE A 38 -36.13 39.80 -35.71
C PHE A 38 -36.89 39.97 -37.05
N PRO A 39 -36.31 39.61 -38.22
CA PRO A 39 -37.02 39.64 -39.51
C PRO A 39 -38.00 38.47 -39.69
N LYS A 40 -39.00 38.65 -40.57
CA LYS A 40 -40.03 37.65 -40.93
C LYS A 40 -39.91 37.12 -42.36
N SER A 41 -40.40 35.90 -42.56
CA SER A 41 -41.48 35.58 -43.52
C SER A 41 -42.17 34.27 -43.04
N ASP A 42 -43.49 34.17 -42.78
CA ASP A 42 -44.70 34.41 -43.61
C ASP A 42 -44.97 33.20 -44.56
N ASP A 43 -46.16 32.59 -44.65
CA ASP A 43 -47.43 32.70 -43.88
C ASP A 43 -48.37 31.47 -44.14
N GLU A 44 -49.61 31.52 -43.62
CA GLU A 44 -50.89 30.92 -44.09
C GLU A 44 -51.60 29.77 -43.31
N THR A 45 -52.43 30.19 -42.34
CA THR A 45 -53.87 29.80 -42.16
C THR A 45 -54.30 28.40 -41.62
N SER A 46 -55.56 28.17 -41.18
CA SER A 46 -56.51 28.95 -40.32
C SER A 46 -57.77 28.12 -39.94
N GLY A 47 -58.55 28.56 -38.93
CA GLY A 47 -59.97 28.16 -38.70
C GLY A 47 -60.21 26.93 -37.78
N CYS A 48 -60.82 26.95 -36.57
CA CYS A 48 -61.73 27.84 -35.81
C CYS A 48 -63.25 27.60 -35.97
N THR A 49 -63.95 27.17 -34.91
CA THR A 49 -65.11 27.92 -34.34
C THR A 49 -65.60 27.46 -32.94
N LYS A 50 -66.14 28.42 -32.20
CA LYS A 50 -66.50 28.45 -30.75
C LYS A 50 -67.75 27.63 -30.35
N ARG A 51 -67.87 27.27 -29.04
CA ARG A 51 -68.80 27.91 -28.05
C ARG A 51 -68.91 27.21 -26.67
N LYS A 52 -68.60 27.98 -25.59
CA LYS A 52 -69.21 27.93 -24.21
C LYS A 52 -69.01 26.64 -23.36
N ARG A 53 -68.96 26.65 -22.01
CA ARG A 53 -69.31 27.61 -20.93
C ARG A 53 -68.62 27.22 -19.59
N ASP A 54 -68.51 28.17 -18.64
CA ASP A 54 -68.63 28.13 -17.13
C ASP A 54 -68.18 26.85 -16.33
N ASP A 55 -67.57 26.85 -15.12
CA ASP A 55 -66.91 27.83 -14.20
C ASP A 55 -66.13 27.07 -13.06
N ASN A 56 -65.14 27.71 -12.40
CA ASN A 56 -64.51 27.42 -11.05
C ASN A 56 -63.81 26.05 -10.78
N ASP A 57 -62.93 25.84 -9.76
CA ASP A 57 -62.45 26.60 -8.57
C ASP A 57 -60.91 26.50 -8.37
N GLU A 58 -60.34 27.24 -7.39
CA GLU A 58 -58.90 27.24 -7.01
C GLU A 58 -58.66 27.07 -5.48
N LEU A 59 -57.53 26.43 -5.11
CA LEU A 59 -56.66 26.62 -3.92
C LEU A 59 -57.10 26.29 -2.45
N ASP A 60 -56.22 25.47 -1.82
CA ASP A 60 -55.55 25.63 -0.48
C ASP A 60 -56.00 24.96 0.86
N GLU A 61 -55.01 24.94 1.79
CA GLU A 61 -54.99 24.73 3.26
C GLU A 61 -54.97 23.31 3.91
N ARG A 62 -53.76 22.92 4.36
CA ARG A 62 -53.34 22.49 5.74
C ARG A 62 -54.07 21.42 6.59
N VAL A 63 -53.31 20.36 6.92
CA VAL A 63 -52.98 19.78 8.27
C VAL A 63 -54.06 19.63 9.36
N LYS A 64 -54.30 18.40 9.89
CA LYS A 64 -54.37 18.06 11.35
C LYS A 64 -54.68 16.58 11.74
N ASN A 65 -54.26 16.24 12.98
CA ASN A 65 -54.75 15.28 14.01
C ASN A 65 -55.16 13.81 13.74
N ASP A 66 -54.61 12.91 14.57
CA ASP A 66 -55.22 12.06 15.63
C ASP A 66 -56.67 11.52 15.52
N GLY A 67 -56.85 10.26 15.98
CA GLY A 67 -58.11 9.50 16.14
C GLY A 67 -58.03 8.16 15.38
N GLU A 68 -58.12 6.95 15.96
CA GLU A 68 -59.16 6.34 16.83
C GLU A 68 -60.56 6.30 16.19
N GLU A 69 -60.94 5.12 15.66
CA GLU A 69 -62.28 4.51 15.53
C GLU A 69 -62.20 3.34 14.50
N ASP A 70 -63.00 2.27 14.56
CA ASP A 70 -63.27 1.41 15.72
C ASP A 70 -63.56 -0.03 15.21
N GLY A 71 -63.65 -1.02 16.10
CA GLY A 71 -63.82 -2.43 15.72
C GLY A 71 -65.23 -2.99 15.94
N GLU A 72 -65.85 -3.56 14.90
CA GLU A 72 -67.06 -4.41 15.04
C GLU A 72 -66.70 -5.91 15.00
N GLU A 73 -67.13 -6.65 16.03
CA GLU A 73 -66.95 -8.10 16.14
C GLU A 73 -68.22 -8.84 15.67
N GLU A 74 -68.19 -9.53 14.53
CA GLU A 74 -69.24 -10.52 14.21
C GLU A 74 -69.06 -11.84 14.98
N TYR A 75 -70.19 -12.47 15.32
CA TYR A 75 -70.29 -13.71 16.10
C TYR A 75 -70.88 -14.83 15.22
N ASP A 76 -70.52 -16.09 15.49
CA ASP A 76 -71.06 -17.27 14.81
C ASP A 76 -72.29 -17.88 15.51
N ASP A 77 -73.11 -18.61 14.74
CA ASP A 77 -74.55 -18.85 14.94
C ASP A 77 -74.94 -19.83 16.08
N GLU A 78 -74.00 -20.17 16.97
CA GLU A 78 -74.29 -20.85 18.26
C GLU A 78 -73.71 -20.10 19.49
N GLY A 79 -73.11 -18.92 19.30
CA GLY A 79 -72.94 -17.92 20.35
C GLY A 79 -71.97 -18.25 21.50
N ARG A 80 -70.75 -18.76 21.23
CA ARG A 80 -69.76 -18.98 22.31
C ARG A 80 -68.26 -18.85 21.93
N LYS A 81 -67.71 -17.65 22.10
CA LYS A 81 -66.26 -17.38 22.04
C LYS A 81 -65.44 -18.30 22.98
N THR A 82 -64.44 -19.01 22.44
CA THR A 82 -63.40 -19.73 23.23
C THR A 82 -62.01 -19.67 22.55
N ARG A 83 -60.93 -20.01 23.29
CA ARG A 83 -59.53 -19.66 22.94
C ARG A 83 -58.54 -20.82 23.24
N LYS A 84 -57.66 -21.15 22.28
CA LYS A 84 -56.37 -21.90 22.36
C LYS A 84 -56.34 -23.46 22.52
N LYS A 85 -55.46 -24.07 21.69
CA LYS A 85 -54.81 -25.42 21.78
C LYS A 85 -55.73 -26.63 21.43
N THR A 86 -55.26 -27.79 20.94
CA THR A 86 -54.11 -28.60 21.40
C THR A 86 -53.62 -29.71 20.42
N LYS A 87 -52.29 -29.86 20.26
CA LYS A 87 -51.46 -31.06 19.86
C LYS A 87 -51.71 -31.81 18.51
N VAL A 88 -50.74 -32.68 18.20
CA VAL A 88 -50.36 -33.32 16.91
C VAL A 88 -50.50 -34.86 17.01
N VAL A 89 -50.27 -35.58 15.88
CA VAL A 89 -49.96 -37.04 15.70
C VAL A 89 -51.15 -37.81 15.05
N ASP A 90 -51.01 -38.61 13.97
CA ASP A 90 -49.83 -39.31 13.39
C ASP A 90 -49.83 -39.53 11.84
N VAL A 91 -48.62 -39.61 11.23
CA VAL A 91 -48.17 -40.55 10.13
C VAL A 91 -48.95 -40.64 8.78
N ARG A 92 -48.34 -40.66 7.55
CA ARG A 92 -47.20 -41.51 7.09
C ARG A 92 -46.50 -41.08 5.75
N LYS A 93 -45.15 -40.99 5.77
CA LYS A 93 -44.12 -41.30 4.72
C LYS A 93 -43.92 -40.48 3.40
N ASN A 94 -42.65 -40.06 3.25
CA ASN A 94 -41.73 -40.12 2.07
C ASN A 94 -41.98 -39.30 0.79
N SER A 95 -40.93 -38.85 0.06
CA SER A 95 -39.54 -38.43 0.43
C SER A 95 -38.85 -37.76 -0.78
N ASP A 96 -37.75 -37.04 -0.51
CA ASP A 96 -36.66 -36.67 -1.44
C ASP A 96 -36.97 -35.68 -2.60
N ASP A 97 -36.64 -34.40 -2.40
CA ASP A 97 -35.47 -33.76 -3.03
C ASP A 97 -35.07 -32.50 -2.24
N ASN A 98 -33.81 -32.03 -2.35
CA ASN A 98 -33.27 -30.92 -1.55
C ASN A 98 -33.19 -29.62 -2.37
N ASP A 99 -33.52 -28.49 -1.74
CA ASP A 99 -33.24 -27.14 -2.28
C ASP A 99 -32.99 -26.13 -1.14
N ASP A 100 -31.95 -26.41 -0.33
CA ASP A 100 -31.52 -25.55 0.80
C ASP A 100 -30.74 -24.30 0.30
N ASN A 101 -31.40 -23.45 -0.49
CA ASN A 101 -30.82 -22.17 -0.91
C ASN A 101 -30.79 -21.19 0.28
N GLN A 102 -29.62 -20.63 0.59
CA GLN A 102 -29.44 -19.78 1.77
C GLN A 102 -29.86 -18.33 1.47
N PRO A 103 -30.58 -17.65 2.39
CA PRO A 103 -31.13 -16.30 2.11
C PRO A 103 -30.06 -15.23 1.83
N GLY A 104 -28.82 -15.43 2.29
CA GLY A 104 -27.72 -14.49 2.02
C GLY A 104 -27.22 -14.47 0.58
N GLU A 105 -27.56 -15.46 -0.26
CA GLU A 105 -27.23 -15.42 -1.70
C GLU A 105 -28.22 -14.55 -2.49
N LEU A 106 -29.46 -14.42 -2.02
CA LEU A 106 -30.47 -13.54 -2.63
C LEU A 106 -30.16 -12.06 -2.35
N GLU A 107 -29.91 -11.70 -1.09
CA GLU A 107 -29.52 -10.32 -0.74
C GLU A 107 -28.25 -9.88 -1.51
N GLN A 108 -27.28 -10.79 -1.68
CA GLN A 108 -26.08 -10.48 -2.48
C GLN A 108 -26.36 -10.37 -3.98
N ALA A 109 -27.37 -11.06 -4.52
CA ALA A 109 -27.79 -10.92 -5.92
C ALA A 109 -28.52 -9.60 -6.18
N ASP A 110 -29.45 -9.20 -5.29
CA ASP A 110 -30.17 -7.92 -5.39
C ASP A 110 -29.17 -6.74 -5.40
N PHE A 111 -28.16 -6.77 -4.51
CA PHE A 111 -27.05 -5.80 -4.50
C PHE A 111 -26.06 -5.93 -5.67
N HIS A 112 -26.14 -6.94 -6.54
CA HIS A 112 -25.38 -6.97 -7.81
C HIS A 112 -26.12 -6.23 -8.92
N ASP A 113 -27.42 -6.49 -9.08
CA ASP A 113 -28.22 -5.91 -10.17
C ASP A 113 -28.37 -4.39 -10.01
N GLU A 114 -28.50 -3.87 -8.79
CA GLU A 114 -28.52 -2.42 -8.53
C GLU A 114 -27.25 -1.72 -9.06
N ILE A 115 -26.07 -2.31 -8.86
CA ILE A 115 -24.80 -1.72 -9.32
C ILE A 115 -24.67 -1.76 -10.85
N LEU A 116 -25.18 -2.81 -11.49
CA LEU A 116 -25.20 -2.92 -12.95
C LEU A 116 -26.11 -1.84 -13.56
N ILE A 117 -27.34 -1.69 -13.05
CA ILE A 117 -28.37 -0.79 -13.59
C ILE A 117 -28.05 0.69 -13.31
N THR A 118 -27.44 1.01 -12.16
CA THR A 118 -27.16 2.39 -11.75
C THR A 118 -26.15 3.08 -12.68
N ASP A 119 -26.53 4.23 -13.26
CA ASP A 119 -25.68 5.07 -14.12
C ASP A 119 -24.72 5.96 -13.29
N VAL A 120 -23.84 5.29 -12.55
CA VAL A 120 -22.74 5.87 -11.76
C VAL A 120 -21.52 4.96 -11.94
N PRO A 121 -20.29 5.49 -12.09
CA PRO A 121 -19.09 4.68 -12.13
C PRO A 121 -18.99 3.69 -10.95
N GLU A 122 -18.68 2.43 -11.22
CA GLU A 122 -18.76 1.36 -10.22
C GLU A 122 -17.88 1.62 -8.98
N ARG A 123 -16.69 2.18 -9.17
CA ARG A 123 -15.79 2.61 -8.07
C ARG A 123 -16.35 3.74 -7.20
N MET A 124 -17.25 4.58 -7.73
CA MET A 124 -17.95 5.61 -6.95
C MET A 124 -19.07 5.01 -6.10
N GLN A 125 -19.73 3.93 -6.58
CA GLN A 125 -20.78 3.23 -5.85
C GLN A 125 -20.23 2.46 -4.63
N HIS A 126 -19.00 1.95 -4.71
CA HIS A 126 -18.33 1.23 -3.62
C HIS A 126 -17.74 2.11 -2.50
N ARG A 127 -18.00 3.43 -2.49
CA ARG A 127 -17.49 4.32 -1.44
C ARG A 127 -18.23 4.14 -0.12
N ASP A 128 -17.49 4.14 1.00
CA ASP A 128 -18.03 4.07 2.37
C ASP A 128 -19.00 5.22 2.72
N TYR A 129 -19.01 6.30 1.92
CA TYR A 129 -20.03 7.36 1.94
C TYR A 129 -20.42 7.71 0.48
N PRO A 130 -21.73 7.66 0.13
CA PRO A 130 -22.21 7.77 -1.24
C PRO A 130 -22.08 9.19 -1.80
N ILE A 131 -21.71 9.32 -3.07
CA ILE A 131 -21.62 10.63 -3.74
C ILE A 131 -23.03 11.18 -3.96
N THR A 132 -23.24 12.41 -3.52
CA THR A 132 -24.48 13.17 -3.71
C THR A 132 -24.18 14.45 -4.50
N PRO A 133 -25.12 14.98 -5.29
CA PRO A 133 -24.99 16.35 -5.78
C PRO A 133 -25.05 17.36 -4.62
N VAL A 134 -24.54 18.57 -4.87
CA VAL A 134 -24.68 19.71 -3.95
C VAL A 134 -25.79 20.63 -4.48
N GLU A 135 -26.57 21.21 -3.57
CA GLU A 135 -27.68 22.11 -3.91
C GLU A 135 -27.19 23.42 -4.55
N GLU A 136 -27.92 23.93 -5.54
CA GLU A 136 -27.56 25.19 -6.22
C GLU A 136 -27.58 26.37 -5.23
N GLY A 137 -26.54 27.21 -5.29
CA GLY A 137 -26.34 28.30 -4.33
C GLY A 137 -25.72 27.91 -2.98
N SER A 138 -25.48 26.61 -2.73
CA SER A 138 -24.77 26.16 -1.53
C SER A 138 -23.27 26.48 -1.57
N THR A 139 -22.72 26.90 -0.43
CA THR A 139 -21.28 27.13 -0.23
C THR A 139 -20.53 25.87 0.22
N GLU A 140 -21.16 24.67 0.18
CA GLU A 140 -20.52 23.41 0.62
C GLU A 140 -19.19 23.16 -0.09
N LEU A 141 -19.13 23.36 -1.42
CA LEU A 141 -17.93 23.14 -2.23
C LEU A 141 -16.82 24.20 -2.01
N ASP A 142 -17.16 25.43 -1.62
CA ASP A 142 -16.18 26.47 -1.28
C ASP A 142 -15.51 26.16 0.06
N ASN A 143 -16.32 25.77 1.06
CA ASN A 143 -15.83 25.34 2.37
C ASN A 143 -14.99 24.05 2.25
N GLU A 144 -15.42 23.10 1.41
CA GLU A 144 -14.71 21.85 1.14
C GLU A 144 -13.38 22.07 0.43
N SER A 145 -13.38 22.82 -0.68
CA SER A 145 -12.16 23.08 -1.46
C SER A 145 -11.11 23.85 -0.65
N TYR A 146 -11.52 24.78 0.20
CA TYR A 146 -10.63 25.45 1.15
C TYR A 146 -10.11 24.48 2.23
N TRP A 147 -10.96 23.61 2.79
CA TRP A 147 -10.55 22.60 3.77
C TRP A 147 -9.54 21.59 3.19
N ILE A 148 -9.78 21.10 1.97
CA ILE A 148 -8.88 20.23 1.22
C ILE A 148 -7.55 20.96 0.92
N TYR A 149 -7.60 22.24 0.53
CA TYR A 149 -6.41 23.05 0.30
C TYR A 149 -5.55 23.19 1.57
N VAL A 150 -6.17 23.56 2.70
CA VAL A 150 -5.50 23.70 4.00
C VAL A 150 -4.91 22.36 4.48
N LEU A 151 -5.59 21.25 4.21
CA LEU A 151 -5.15 19.93 4.67
C LEU A 151 -4.01 19.32 3.83
N ALA A 152 -3.97 19.58 2.51
CA ALA A 152 -3.07 18.86 1.59
C ALA A 152 -2.26 19.72 0.60
N PHE A 153 -2.66 20.97 0.33
CA PHE A 153 -2.14 21.73 -0.84
C PHE A 153 -1.64 23.16 -0.55
N ILE A 154 -1.51 23.58 0.71
CA ILE A 154 -0.95 24.90 1.11
C ILE A 154 0.34 25.25 0.33
N SER A 155 1.22 24.27 0.10
CA SER A 155 2.50 24.45 -0.61
C SER A 155 2.38 24.82 -2.10
N LYS A 156 1.17 24.75 -2.69
CA LYS A 156 0.90 25.08 -4.11
C LYS A 156 0.36 26.49 -4.33
N GLY A 157 -0.05 27.20 -3.28
CA GLY A 157 -0.59 28.56 -3.36
C GLY A 157 -2.10 28.63 -3.60
N PRO A 158 -2.73 29.78 -3.26
CA PRO A 158 -4.18 29.90 -3.08
C PRO A 158 -5.00 29.71 -4.37
N GLN A 159 -4.42 29.94 -5.54
CA GLN A 159 -5.07 29.69 -6.84
C GLN A 159 -5.42 28.20 -7.07
N THR A 160 -4.86 27.29 -6.25
CA THR A 160 -5.21 25.87 -6.24
C THR A 160 -6.65 25.63 -5.73
N VAL A 161 -7.21 26.52 -4.90
CA VAL A 161 -8.56 26.34 -4.30
C VAL A 161 -9.64 26.27 -5.37
N GLU A 162 -9.63 27.19 -6.35
CA GLU A 162 -10.58 27.21 -7.46
C GLU A 162 -10.54 25.90 -8.28
N LYS A 163 -9.33 25.36 -8.49
CA LYS A 163 -9.13 24.11 -9.22
C LYS A 163 -9.58 22.89 -8.42
N ILE A 164 -9.39 22.89 -7.10
CA ILE A 164 -9.96 21.86 -6.21
C ILE A 164 -11.50 21.93 -6.26
N ARG A 165 -12.10 23.11 -6.12
CA ARG A 165 -13.56 23.31 -6.26
C ARG A 165 -14.07 22.74 -7.58
N ARG A 166 -13.40 23.04 -8.69
CA ARG A 166 -13.78 22.55 -10.03
C ARG A 166 -13.67 21.03 -10.17
N VAL A 167 -12.70 20.40 -9.50
CA VAL A 167 -12.60 18.92 -9.41
C VAL A 167 -13.76 18.34 -8.60
N LEU A 168 -14.16 18.96 -7.50
CA LEU A 168 -15.32 18.53 -6.71
C LEU A 168 -16.62 18.65 -7.51
N GLU A 169 -16.81 19.72 -8.30
CA GLU A 169 -17.96 19.85 -9.22
C GLU A 169 -18.04 18.70 -10.23
N PHE A 170 -16.89 18.28 -10.80
CA PHE A 170 -16.84 17.12 -11.70
C PHE A 170 -17.17 15.80 -11.00
N ILE A 171 -16.72 15.60 -9.76
CA ILE A 171 -16.99 14.38 -8.97
C ILE A 171 -18.45 14.35 -8.49
N ARG A 172 -18.94 15.43 -7.87
CA ARG A 172 -20.23 15.49 -7.15
C ARG A 172 -21.44 15.67 -8.08
N HIS A 173 -21.31 16.43 -9.17
CA HIS A 173 -22.43 16.71 -10.09
C HIS A 173 -22.40 15.85 -11.36
N GLN A 174 -21.21 15.71 -11.97
CA GLN A 174 -21.03 15.06 -13.27
C GLN A 174 -20.62 13.58 -13.14
N ASN A 175 -20.26 13.13 -11.92
CA ASN A 175 -19.78 11.77 -11.62
C ASN A 175 -18.58 11.37 -12.50
N PHE A 176 -17.65 12.29 -12.76
CA PHE A 176 -16.41 11.98 -13.47
C PHE A 176 -15.37 11.42 -12.51
N GLU A 177 -14.78 10.28 -12.86
CA GLU A 177 -13.64 9.73 -12.14
C GLU A 177 -12.32 10.43 -12.49
N VAL A 178 -11.32 10.25 -11.62
CA VAL A 178 -10.00 10.87 -11.73
C VAL A 178 -9.32 10.66 -13.10
N PRO A 179 -9.35 9.48 -13.77
CA PRO A 179 -8.75 9.34 -15.09
C PRO A 179 -9.42 10.22 -16.14
N PHE A 180 -10.76 10.32 -16.15
CA PHE A 180 -11.48 11.18 -17.08
C PHE A 180 -11.11 12.65 -16.86
N ILE A 181 -11.12 13.12 -15.61
CA ILE A 181 -10.73 14.50 -15.26
C ILE A 181 -9.27 14.78 -15.68
N ALA A 182 -8.35 13.86 -15.40
CA ALA A 182 -6.93 13.98 -15.74
C ALA A 182 -6.64 13.96 -17.26
N CYS A 183 -7.49 13.29 -18.05
CA CYS A 183 -7.32 13.17 -19.49
C CYS A 183 -8.06 14.25 -20.28
N TYR A 184 -9.29 14.59 -19.90
CA TYR A 184 -10.23 15.38 -20.73
C TYR A 184 -10.73 16.68 -20.07
N ARG A 185 -10.28 17.01 -18.86
CA ARG A 185 -10.56 18.29 -18.19
C ARG A 185 -9.28 18.99 -17.71
N LYS A 186 -8.16 18.75 -18.41
CA LYS A 186 -6.79 19.18 -18.07
C LYS A 186 -6.69 20.68 -17.81
N GLU A 187 -7.40 21.49 -18.59
CA GLU A 187 -7.37 22.95 -18.59
C GLU A 187 -7.96 23.55 -17.31
N HIS A 188 -8.80 22.79 -16.59
CA HIS A 188 -9.34 23.17 -15.29
C HIS A 188 -8.43 22.80 -14.11
N VAL A 189 -7.43 21.93 -14.30
CA VAL A 189 -6.67 21.30 -13.20
C VAL A 189 -5.16 21.51 -13.27
N GLN A 190 -4.58 21.62 -14.47
CA GLN A 190 -3.17 21.86 -14.70
C GLN A 190 -2.83 23.37 -14.66
N PRO A 191 -1.56 23.74 -14.37
CA PRO A 191 -0.43 22.88 -13.98
C PRO A 191 -0.40 22.43 -12.51
N GLU A 192 -1.27 22.94 -11.64
CA GLU A 192 -1.18 22.79 -10.18
C GLU A 192 -1.56 21.39 -9.68
N LEU A 193 -2.51 20.71 -10.33
CA LEU A 193 -2.99 19.38 -9.93
C LEU A 193 -2.58 18.30 -10.93
N SER A 194 -1.86 17.30 -10.45
CA SER A 194 -1.54 16.06 -11.15
C SER A 194 -2.58 14.96 -10.85
N MET A 195 -2.53 13.85 -11.58
CA MET A 195 -3.40 12.68 -11.35
C MET A 195 -3.32 12.14 -9.91
N ILE A 196 -2.18 12.26 -9.23
CA ILE A 196 -2.04 11.86 -7.81
C ILE A 196 -2.82 12.82 -6.90
N ASP A 197 -2.77 14.11 -7.19
CA ASP A 197 -3.49 15.14 -6.42
C ASP A 197 -5.01 15.00 -6.59
N LEU A 198 -5.48 14.64 -7.78
CA LEU A 198 -6.89 14.37 -8.05
C LEU A 198 -7.43 13.17 -7.24
N TRP A 199 -6.63 12.10 -7.07
CA TRP A 199 -6.98 11.00 -6.17
C TRP A 199 -6.98 11.43 -4.70
N ILE A 200 -6.05 12.30 -4.28
CA ILE A 200 -6.07 12.88 -2.92
C ILE A 200 -7.36 13.70 -2.70
N ILE A 201 -7.78 14.50 -3.67
CA ILE A 201 -9.05 15.25 -3.60
C ILE A 201 -10.24 14.29 -3.45
N TYR A 202 -10.33 13.24 -4.28
CA TYR A 202 -11.38 12.21 -4.20
C TYR A 202 -11.43 11.48 -2.85
N GLU A 203 -10.26 11.15 -2.27
CA GLU A 203 -10.18 10.54 -0.93
C GLU A 203 -10.57 11.52 0.20
N LEU A 204 -10.26 12.80 0.05
CA LEU A 204 -10.56 13.83 1.05
C LEU A 204 -12.03 14.25 1.01
N ASP A 205 -12.65 14.30 -0.17
CA ASP A 205 -14.09 14.46 -0.41
C ASP A 205 -14.90 13.38 0.35
N GLY A 206 -14.48 12.11 0.29
CA GLY A 206 -15.09 11.04 1.10
C GLY A 206 -14.96 11.25 2.62
N LYS A 207 -13.85 11.84 3.08
CA LYS A 207 -13.62 12.15 4.51
C LYS A 207 -14.42 13.38 4.95
N TRP A 208 -14.56 14.39 4.08
CA TRP A 208 -15.39 15.57 4.29
C TRP A 208 -16.88 15.22 4.35
N MET A 209 -17.40 14.45 3.39
CA MET A 209 -18.80 14.01 3.38
C MET A 209 -19.18 13.24 4.66
N LYS A 210 -18.32 12.30 5.10
CA LYS A 210 -18.50 11.61 6.38
C LYS A 210 -18.49 12.57 7.56
N PHE A 211 -17.54 13.51 7.60
CA PHE A 211 -17.45 14.53 8.63
C PHE A 211 -18.70 15.43 8.68
N GLN A 212 -19.19 15.90 7.53
CA GLN A 212 -20.36 16.77 7.46
C GLN A 212 -21.65 16.05 7.85
N ASN A 213 -21.84 14.77 7.50
CA ASN A 213 -23.01 14.03 7.96
C ASN A 213 -22.97 13.78 9.48
N LEU A 214 -21.81 13.39 10.03
CA LEU A 214 -21.60 13.30 11.48
C LEU A 214 -21.91 14.65 12.16
N LYS A 215 -21.46 15.77 11.58
CA LYS A 215 -21.70 17.12 12.11
C LYS A 215 -23.19 17.49 12.06
N LYS A 216 -23.90 17.17 10.96
CA LYS A 216 -25.36 17.32 10.83
C LYS A 216 -26.11 16.48 11.90
N LYS A 217 -25.73 15.22 12.12
CA LYS A 217 -26.28 14.35 13.20
C LYS A 217 -26.08 14.95 14.60
N VAL A 218 -24.88 15.40 14.94
CA VAL A 218 -24.58 16.01 16.26
C VAL A 218 -25.28 17.37 16.46
N MET A 219 -25.44 18.18 15.41
CA MET A 219 -26.23 19.41 15.47
C MET A 219 -27.72 19.11 15.73
N GLY A 220 -28.31 18.13 15.04
CA GLY A 220 -29.71 17.73 15.23
C GLY A 220 -30.02 17.36 16.69
N ILE A 221 -29.21 16.49 17.30
CA ILE A 221 -29.34 16.11 18.71
C ILE A 221 -29.18 17.31 19.64
N SER A 222 -28.28 18.25 19.32
CA SER A 222 -28.10 19.49 20.11
C SER A 222 -29.35 20.37 20.05
N GLU A 223 -30.01 20.47 18.90
CA GLU A 223 -31.27 21.19 18.77
C GLU A 223 -32.43 20.48 19.48
N GLU A 224 -32.52 19.16 19.39
CA GLU A 224 -33.53 18.36 20.11
C GLU A 224 -33.35 18.46 21.63
N LEU A 225 -32.11 18.44 22.13
CA LEU A 225 -31.78 18.75 23.52
C LEU A 225 -32.27 20.15 23.91
N LYS A 226 -32.05 21.18 23.07
CA LYS A 226 -32.53 22.55 23.33
C LYS A 226 -34.06 22.63 23.33
N LYS A 227 -34.74 21.97 22.38
CA LYS A 227 -36.21 21.87 22.30
C LYS A 227 -36.77 21.17 23.56
N TYR A 228 -36.19 20.05 23.96
CA TYR A 228 -36.56 19.31 25.18
C TYR A 228 -36.33 20.14 26.45
N GLN A 229 -35.20 20.87 26.54
CA GLN A 229 -34.91 21.76 27.66
C GLN A 229 -35.94 22.89 27.80
N LEU A 230 -36.32 23.52 26.69
CA LEU A 230 -37.34 24.59 26.68
C LEU A 230 -38.74 24.08 27.05
N GLN A 231 -39.10 22.84 26.68
CA GLN A 231 -40.41 22.25 26.96
C GLN A 231 -40.53 21.71 28.39
N ASN A 232 -39.51 20.98 28.86
CA ASN A 232 -39.59 20.20 30.11
C ASN A 232 -38.86 20.84 31.29
N ASN A 233 -38.07 21.90 31.04
CA ASN A 233 -37.22 22.59 32.03
C ASN A 233 -36.50 21.62 33.00
N PRO A 234 -35.73 20.63 32.48
CA PRO A 234 -35.20 19.54 33.27
C PRO A 234 -34.25 20.07 34.35
N GLU A 235 -34.58 19.82 35.61
CA GLU A 235 -33.77 20.29 36.72
C GLU A 235 -32.32 19.76 36.62
N ASN A 236 -31.37 20.58 37.09
CA ASN A 236 -30.01 20.13 37.42
C ASN A 236 -29.13 19.78 36.19
N VAL A 237 -29.49 20.31 35.01
CA VAL A 237 -28.83 20.11 33.72
C VAL A 237 -28.23 21.43 33.19
N ARG A 238 -27.14 21.36 32.39
CA ARG A 238 -26.53 22.54 31.73
C ARG A 238 -27.45 23.06 30.63
N VAL A 239 -27.91 24.31 30.74
CA VAL A 239 -28.69 24.96 29.66
C VAL A 239 -27.80 25.19 28.43
N LEU A 240 -28.25 24.75 27.26
CA LEU A 240 -27.59 25.00 25.98
C LEU A 240 -27.78 26.47 25.54
N LYS A 241 -26.67 27.16 25.26
CA LYS A 241 -26.62 28.55 24.79
C LYS A 241 -26.32 28.59 23.30
N ASP A 242 -26.60 29.71 22.64
CA ASP A 242 -26.31 29.87 21.20
C ASP A 242 -24.80 29.75 20.89
N LYS A 243 -23.92 30.18 21.82
CA LYS A 243 -22.46 29.95 21.76
C LYS A 243 -22.08 28.47 21.63
N ASP A 244 -22.86 27.51 22.16
CA ASP A 244 -22.59 26.08 22.00
C ASP A 244 -22.77 25.65 20.52
N PHE A 245 -23.80 26.19 19.85
CA PHE A 245 -24.08 25.93 18.44
C PHE A 245 -23.08 26.66 17.52
N GLU A 246 -22.65 27.87 17.87
CA GLU A 246 -21.56 28.58 17.19
C GLU A 246 -20.25 27.77 17.28
N SER A 247 -19.90 27.29 18.48
CA SER A 247 -18.71 26.45 18.70
C SER A 247 -18.77 25.16 17.88
N LEU A 248 -19.92 24.48 17.85
CA LEU A 248 -20.14 23.27 17.03
C LEU A 248 -20.09 23.59 15.51
N LYS A 249 -20.58 24.75 15.07
CA LYS A 249 -20.44 25.21 13.67
C LYS A 249 -18.98 25.43 13.28
N MET A 250 -18.12 25.91 14.19
CA MET A 250 -16.70 26.17 13.94
C MET A 250 -15.78 24.93 13.97
N VAL A 251 -16.30 23.74 14.31
CA VAL A 251 -15.56 22.47 14.23
C VAL A 251 -15.11 22.16 12.80
N VAL A 252 -13.85 21.74 12.59
CA VAL A 252 -13.27 21.43 11.26
C VAL A 252 -12.74 20.00 11.11
N SER A 253 -12.91 19.14 12.11
CA SER A 253 -12.44 17.75 12.06
C SER A 253 -13.31 16.76 12.84
N ILE A 254 -13.25 15.48 12.47
CA ILE A 254 -13.94 14.38 13.18
C ILE A 254 -13.45 14.24 14.63
N VAL A 255 -12.18 14.58 14.90
CA VAL A 255 -11.60 14.53 16.26
C VAL A 255 -12.18 15.64 17.15
N GLU A 256 -12.24 16.88 16.68
CA GLU A 256 -12.92 17.96 17.40
C GLU A 256 -14.43 17.71 17.55
N LEU A 257 -15.06 17.10 16.54
CA LEU A 257 -16.47 16.71 16.63
C LEU A 257 -16.69 15.63 17.69
N SER A 258 -15.77 14.67 17.82
CA SER A 258 -15.76 13.69 18.92
C SER A 258 -15.57 14.38 20.27
N ASP A 259 -14.66 15.36 20.39
CA ASP A 259 -14.50 16.13 21.64
C ASP A 259 -15.84 16.81 22.05
N VAL A 260 -16.51 17.49 21.12
CA VAL A 260 -17.82 18.12 21.39
C VAL A 260 -18.91 17.08 21.68
N HIS A 261 -18.96 15.96 20.96
CA HIS A 261 -19.94 14.90 21.21
C HIS A 261 -19.77 14.26 22.60
N ASN A 262 -18.52 14.04 23.04
CA ASN A 262 -18.25 13.53 24.38
C ASN A 262 -18.59 14.57 25.48
N LEU A 263 -18.46 15.87 25.22
CA LEU A 263 -18.97 16.92 26.12
C LEU A 263 -20.52 16.89 26.22
N LEU A 264 -21.23 16.67 25.11
CA LEU A 264 -22.69 16.51 25.11
C LEU A 264 -23.10 15.27 25.93
N ILE A 265 -22.44 14.12 25.74
CA ILE A 265 -22.69 12.92 26.55
C ILE A 265 -22.45 13.22 28.04
N LEU A 266 -21.32 13.85 28.40
CA LEU A 266 -20.98 14.16 29.79
C LEU A 266 -22.06 14.99 30.50
N HIS A 267 -22.73 15.91 29.79
CA HIS A 267 -23.77 16.75 30.37
C HIS A 267 -25.20 16.20 30.22
N TYR A 268 -25.46 15.34 29.23
CA TYR A 268 -26.82 15.00 28.81
C TYR A 268 -27.12 13.49 28.72
N GLU A 269 -26.22 12.58 29.10
CA GLU A 269 -26.43 11.12 29.05
C GLU A 269 -27.76 10.65 29.68
N ASN A 270 -28.22 11.28 30.78
CA ASN A 270 -29.49 10.93 31.42
C ASN A 270 -30.75 11.41 30.64
N LEU A 271 -30.59 12.28 29.64
CA LEU A 271 -31.67 12.80 28.79
C LEU A 271 -31.70 12.17 27.39
N LEU A 272 -30.55 11.74 26.85
CA LEU A 272 -30.47 11.19 25.49
C LEU A 272 -31.47 10.03 25.24
N PRO A 273 -31.70 9.05 26.14
CA PRO A 273 -32.70 7.99 25.94
C PRO A 273 -34.16 8.46 25.95
N SER A 274 -34.43 9.68 26.43
CA SER A 274 -35.77 10.30 26.42
C SER A 274 -36.02 11.16 25.17
N ILE A 275 -34.98 11.34 24.34
CA ILE A 275 -35.00 12.19 23.15
C ILE A 275 -34.79 11.33 21.89
N MET A 276 -33.86 10.37 21.95
CA MET A 276 -33.55 9.44 20.86
C MET A 276 -34.12 8.05 21.18
N SER A 277 -34.95 7.52 20.28
CA SER A 277 -35.51 6.16 20.39
C SER A 277 -34.49 5.05 20.11
N THR A 278 -33.43 5.34 19.36
CA THR A 278 -32.31 4.43 19.05
C THR A 278 -31.00 5.21 18.94
N GLU A 279 -29.91 4.72 19.55
CA GLU A 279 -28.57 5.26 19.34
C GLU A 279 -28.02 4.88 17.95
N ASP A 280 -27.66 5.88 17.15
CA ASP A 280 -27.03 5.77 15.82
C ASP A 280 -25.59 5.23 15.91
N GLU A 281 -25.24 4.23 15.10
CA GLU A 281 -23.91 3.59 15.10
C GLU A 281 -22.77 4.55 14.70
N ASP A 282 -22.99 5.49 13.79
CA ASP A 282 -21.97 6.50 13.42
C ASP A 282 -21.61 7.36 14.65
N LEU A 283 -22.58 7.65 15.51
CA LEU A 283 -22.38 8.46 16.72
C LEU A 283 -21.74 7.65 17.85
N LYS A 284 -22.05 6.35 17.98
CA LYS A 284 -21.30 5.44 18.87
C LYS A 284 -19.81 5.42 18.53
N ASN A 285 -19.45 5.53 17.26
CA ASN A 285 -18.06 5.64 16.81
C ASN A 285 -17.39 6.99 17.15
N LEU A 286 -18.14 8.03 17.54
CA LEU A 286 -17.58 9.29 18.10
C LEU A 286 -17.40 9.23 19.62
N ARG A 287 -17.98 8.25 20.32
CA ARG A 287 -17.98 8.14 21.78
C ARG A 287 -16.68 7.52 22.29
N ASP A 288 -15.82 8.33 22.92
CA ASP A 288 -14.61 7.90 23.62
C ASP A 288 -14.46 8.64 24.95
N PRO A 289 -15.10 8.16 26.04
CA PRO A 289 -14.97 8.76 27.37
C PRO A 289 -13.58 8.50 28.01
N GLY A 290 -12.68 7.78 27.33
CA GLY A 290 -11.35 7.48 27.83
C GLY A 290 -11.38 6.79 29.20
N ASN A 291 -10.76 7.42 30.20
CA ASN A 291 -10.69 6.93 31.59
C ASN A 291 -11.81 7.49 32.50
N VAL A 292 -12.84 8.16 31.95
CA VAL A 292 -13.92 8.76 32.75
C VAL A 292 -14.98 7.72 33.12
N ASP A 293 -15.15 7.48 34.42
CA ASP A 293 -16.35 6.81 34.95
C ASP A 293 -17.50 7.82 34.92
N LEU A 294 -18.31 7.76 33.86
CA LEU A 294 -19.48 8.60 33.61
C LEU A 294 -20.56 8.41 34.69
N LYS A 295 -20.71 7.20 35.24
CA LYS A 295 -21.69 6.92 36.29
C LYS A 295 -21.28 7.58 37.60
N LEU A 296 -20.03 7.36 38.03
CA LEU A 296 -19.46 8.02 39.20
C LEU A 296 -19.52 9.54 39.06
N TYR A 297 -19.21 10.07 37.88
CA TYR A 297 -19.37 11.50 37.57
C TYR A 297 -20.83 11.96 37.73
N SER A 298 -21.80 11.25 37.15
CA SER A 298 -23.21 11.60 37.24
C SER A 298 -23.73 11.57 38.69
N ASP A 299 -23.33 10.57 39.47
CA ASP A 299 -23.74 10.43 40.88
C ASP A 299 -23.05 11.47 41.79
N ILE A 300 -21.82 11.89 41.47
CA ILE A 300 -21.16 13.06 42.09
C ILE A 300 -21.90 14.37 41.74
N VAL A 301 -22.23 14.60 40.45
CA VAL A 301 -22.93 15.83 40.01
C VAL A 301 -24.29 15.95 40.69
N LYS A 302 -25.08 14.87 40.77
CA LYS A 302 -26.33 14.83 41.53
C LYS A 302 -26.11 15.21 43.01
N SER A 303 -25.04 14.69 43.61
CA SER A 303 -24.73 14.90 45.04
C SER A 303 -24.19 16.30 45.37
N LEU A 304 -23.59 17.01 44.40
CA LEU A 304 -23.02 18.36 44.57
C LEU A 304 -23.91 19.49 43.99
N ASN A 305 -25.11 19.17 43.51
CA ASN A 305 -26.00 20.14 42.84
C ASN A 305 -26.81 21.04 43.81
N GLY A 306 -26.70 20.85 45.13
CA GLY A 306 -27.27 21.76 46.13
C GLY A 306 -26.76 23.20 46.02
N LYS A 307 -27.36 24.14 46.75
CA LYS A 307 -26.97 25.56 46.73
C LYS A 307 -25.56 25.75 47.28
N ASN A 308 -25.21 25.09 48.39
CA ASN A 308 -23.86 25.13 48.94
C ASN A 308 -22.87 24.42 48.00
N GLY A 309 -23.29 23.32 47.36
CA GLY A 309 -22.46 22.63 46.35
C GLY A 309 -22.16 23.47 45.10
N LYS A 310 -23.14 24.26 44.64
CA LYS A 310 -22.96 25.27 43.57
C LYS A 310 -22.01 26.39 44.02
N LEU A 311 -22.19 26.93 45.22
CA LEU A 311 -21.26 27.92 45.81
C LEU A 311 -19.82 27.37 45.91
N LEU A 312 -19.66 26.12 46.37
CA LEU A 312 -18.35 25.47 46.43
C LEU A 312 -17.67 25.38 45.06
N LYS A 313 -18.42 25.11 43.98
CA LYS A 313 -17.87 25.14 42.61
C LYS A 313 -17.35 26.54 42.25
N GLU A 314 -18.09 27.59 42.60
CA GLU A 314 -17.69 28.97 42.30
C GLU A 314 -16.44 29.44 43.06
N CYS A 315 -16.13 28.84 44.22
CA CYS A 315 -14.90 29.14 44.98
C CYS A 315 -13.60 28.74 44.24
N TYR A 316 -13.67 27.79 43.29
CA TYR A 316 -12.51 27.41 42.46
C TYR A 316 -12.08 28.53 41.50
N GLY A 317 -12.97 29.47 41.15
CA GLY A 317 -12.56 30.77 40.60
C GLY A 317 -12.28 30.86 39.09
N LEU A 318 -12.47 29.80 38.30
CA LEU A 318 -12.56 29.89 36.82
C LEU A 318 -13.77 29.09 36.31
N ILE A 319 -14.29 29.50 35.15
CA ILE A 319 -15.22 28.75 34.31
C ILE A 319 -14.43 27.79 33.40
N LEU A 320 -15.08 26.73 32.91
CA LEU A 320 -14.44 25.68 32.11
C LEU A 320 -13.74 26.22 30.84
N GLU A 321 -14.45 27.08 30.11
CA GLU A 321 -14.01 27.71 28.86
C GLU A 321 -12.79 28.64 29.07
N GLU A 322 -12.72 29.32 30.22
CA GLU A 322 -11.68 30.30 30.56
C GLU A 322 -10.28 29.66 30.70
N LEU A 323 -10.20 28.39 31.14
CA LEU A 323 -8.93 27.66 31.17
C LEU A 323 -8.41 27.37 29.75
N GLY A 324 -9.32 27.10 28.80
CA GLY A 324 -8.97 26.88 27.39
C GLY A 324 -8.40 28.14 26.74
N ASP A 325 -9.01 29.31 27.01
CA ASP A 325 -8.49 30.61 26.57
C ASP A 325 -7.14 30.94 27.23
N ASN A 326 -6.99 30.72 28.54
CA ASN A 326 -5.71 30.92 29.23
C ASN A 326 -4.60 30.02 28.67
N MET A 327 -4.91 28.76 28.36
CA MET A 327 -3.97 27.84 27.71
C MET A 327 -3.62 28.28 26.27
N ARG A 328 -4.56 28.87 25.53
CA ARG A 328 -4.32 29.41 24.18
C ARG A 328 -3.43 30.66 24.21
N GLY A 329 -3.66 31.57 25.16
CA GLY A 329 -2.84 32.76 25.37
C GLY A 329 -1.48 32.47 26.03
N ASN A 330 -1.33 31.30 26.66
CA ASN A 330 -0.20 30.94 27.52
C ASN A 330 0.01 31.96 28.67
N CYS A 331 -1.08 32.55 29.15
CA CYS A 331 -1.13 33.55 30.22
C CYS A 331 -2.54 33.56 30.85
N GLN A 332 -2.72 34.22 32.00
CA GLN A 332 -4.06 34.46 32.55
C GLN A 332 -4.73 35.62 31.80
N VAL A 333 -5.38 35.31 30.67
CA VAL A 333 -6.29 36.23 29.97
C VAL A 333 -7.52 36.48 30.85
N HIS A 334 -8.03 35.42 31.46
CA HIS A 334 -9.03 35.42 32.52
C HIS A 334 -8.33 35.14 33.85
N GLY A 335 -8.33 36.11 34.76
CA GLY A 335 -7.75 35.97 36.09
C GLY A 335 -8.61 35.09 37.00
N VAL A 336 -7.98 34.23 37.80
CA VAL A 336 -8.69 33.40 38.79
C VAL A 336 -9.41 34.30 39.82
N LEU A 337 -10.65 33.98 40.21
CA LEU A 337 -11.43 34.73 41.19
C LEU A 337 -11.52 34.03 42.55
N GLN A 338 -10.84 34.57 43.57
CA GLN A 338 -10.90 34.05 44.94
C GLN A 338 -12.20 34.47 45.65
N LYS A 339 -13.31 33.75 45.40
CA LYS A 339 -14.63 34.10 45.95
C LYS A 339 -14.84 33.84 47.45
N SER A 340 -14.06 32.95 48.07
CA SER A 340 -14.19 32.59 49.49
C SER A 340 -13.00 33.08 50.31
N SER A 341 -13.26 33.68 51.46
CA SER A 341 -12.27 34.02 52.49
C SER A 341 -12.03 32.86 53.50
N ARG A 342 -12.73 31.74 53.35
CA ARG A 342 -12.58 30.54 54.20
C ARG A 342 -11.67 29.51 53.55
N ILE A 343 -11.16 28.58 54.36
CA ILE A 343 -10.38 27.44 53.86
C ILE A 343 -11.31 26.41 53.17
N PRO A 344 -10.87 25.69 52.12
CA PRO A 344 -11.72 24.78 51.35
C PRO A 344 -12.49 23.76 52.18
N ARG A 345 -11.87 23.26 53.26
CA ARG A 345 -12.44 22.27 54.19
C ARG A 345 -13.72 22.77 54.90
N GLU A 346 -13.84 24.09 55.10
CA GLU A 346 -14.99 24.71 55.74
C GLU A 346 -16.14 24.92 54.76
N ASP A 347 -15.88 25.45 53.56
CA ASP A 347 -16.93 25.59 52.56
C ASP A 347 -17.48 24.22 52.13
N ALA A 348 -16.60 23.20 52.06
CA ALA A 348 -16.99 21.81 51.84
C ALA A 348 -17.72 21.15 53.04
N PHE A 349 -17.61 21.69 54.25
CA PHE A 349 -18.41 21.25 55.40
C PHE A 349 -19.88 21.62 55.19
N ASP A 350 -20.17 22.82 54.69
CA ASP A 350 -21.55 23.29 54.54
C ASP A 350 -22.33 22.54 53.43
N VAL A 351 -21.64 22.00 52.41
CA VAL A 351 -22.24 21.08 51.41
C VAL A 351 -22.63 19.73 52.02
N ARG A 352 -21.85 19.23 52.99
CA ARG A 352 -22.08 17.93 53.64
C ARG A 352 -23.36 17.86 54.47
N PHE A 353 -23.83 19.00 54.99
CA PHE A 353 -25.09 19.09 55.74
C PHE A 353 -26.30 19.46 54.87
N GLU A 354 -26.07 20.02 53.69
CA GLU A 354 -27.12 20.24 52.69
C GLU A 354 -27.51 18.93 51.96
N SER A 355 -26.52 18.10 51.66
CA SER A 355 -26.68 16.87 50.85
C SER A 355 -27.14 15.66 51.68
N THR A 356 -28.30 15.74 52.32
CA THR A 356 -28.95 14.59 52.98
C THR A 356 -29.73 13.74 51.96
N GLY A 357 -29.37 12.47 51.83
CA GLY A 357 -30.09 11.50 51.00
C GLY A 357 -31.42 11.06 51.62
N ALA A 358 -32.20 10.27 50.87
CA ALA A 358 -33.57 9.87 51.23
C ALA A 358 -33.72 9.10 52.57
N GLU A 359 -32.63 8.61 53.17
CA GLU A 359 -32.61 7.98 54.50
C GLU A 359 -32.11 8.93 55.63
N GLY A 360 -31.93 10.22 55.36
CA GLY A 360 -31.39 11.19 56.33
C GLY A 360 -29.89 11.08 56.61
N LYS A 361 -29.16 10.24 55.86
CA LYS A 361 -27.70 10.15 55.87
C LYS A 361 -27.09 11.21 54.92
N PRO A 362 -25.97 11.85 55.26
CA PRO A 362 -25.27 12.72 54.31
C PRO A 362 -24.66 11.89 53.17
N ASN A 363 -24.64 12.44 51.95
CA ASN A 363 -24.09 11.78 50.77
C ASN A 363 -22.56 11.60 50.84
N PHE A 364 -21.88 12.37 51.70
CA PHE A 364 -20.43 12.33 51.93
C PHE A 364 -20.11 12.18 53.42
N SER A 365 -19.19 11.28 53.77
CA SER A 365 -18.86 10.96 55.17
C SER A 365 -18.00 12.05 55.82
N THR A 366 -17.20 12.78 55.04
CA THR A 366 -16.29 13.85 55.48
C THR A 366 -16.26 15.04 54.50
N SER A 367 -15.81 16.23 54.96
CA SER A 367 -15.56 17.37 54.06
C SER A 367 -14.43 17.08 53.05
N ASP A 368 -13.53 16.15 53.38
CA ASP A 368 -12.43 15.75 52.49
C ASP A 368 -12.95 14.91 51.31
N GLU A 369 -13.97 14.08 51.52
CA GLU A 369 -14.71 13.39 50.45
C GLU A 369 -15.46 14.39 49.55
N VAL A 370 -16.06 15.44 50.12
CA VAL A 370 -16.72 16.52 49.33
C VAL A 370 -15.70 17.21 48.41
N LEU A 371 -14.53 17.59 48.94
CA LEU A 371 -13.46 18.19 48.14
C LEU A 371 -12.91 17.21 47.09
N ALA A 372 -12.73 15.93 47.43
CA ALA A 372 -12.30 14.93 46.46
C ALA A 372 -13.32 14.73 45.33
N ALA A 373 -14.62 14.77 45.64
CA ALA A 373 -15.70 14.69 44.66
C ALA A 373 -15.78 15.95 43.77
N ALA A 374 -15.66 17.15 44.36
CA ALA A 374 -15.62 18.41 43.62
C ALA A 374 -14.38 18.49 42.70
N ASN A 375 -13.21 18.08 43.21
CA ASN A 375 -11.98 17.96 42.43
C ASN A 375 -12.13 16.96 41.27
N TYR A 376 -12.74 15.80 41.51
CA TYR A 376 -13.03 14.81 40.45
C TYR A 376 -13.97 15.37 39.38
N MET A 377 -15.08 16.01 39.78
CA MET A 377 -16.05 16.62 38.87
C MET A 377 -15.39 17.67 37.97
N LEU A 378 -14.62 18.59 38.54
CA LEU A 378 -13.91 19.63 37.78
C LEU A 378 -12.81 19.04 36.89
N ALA A 379 -12.05 18.06 37.38
CA ALA A 379 -11.01 17.41 36.59
C ALA A 379 -11.56 16.67 35.36
N VAL A 380 -12.73 16.02 35.49
CA VAL A 380 -13.43 15.41 34.34
C VAL A 380 -13.96 16.47 33.38
N GLN A 381 -14.55 17.56 33.90
CA GLN A 381 -15.05 18.66 33.07
C GLN A 381 -13.93 19.31 32.25
N PHE A 382 -12.80 19.70 32.88
CA PHE A 382 -11.65 20.25 32.15
C PHE A 382 -10.99 19.26 31.18
N ALA A 383 -11.00 17.95 31.47
CA ALA A 383 -10.45 16.93 30.55
C ALA A 383 -11.36 16.62 29.35
N THR A 384 -12.64 16.99 29.42
CA THR A 384 -13.65 16.81 28.36
C THR A 384 -13.90 18.09 27.56
N GLU A 385 -13.62 19.26 28.16
CA GLU A 385 -13.76 20.59 27.55
C GLU A 385 -12.96 20.74 26.23
N PRO A 386 -13.62 20.89 25.06
CA PRO A 386 -12.96 20.90 23.75
C PRO A 386 -11.87 21.95 23.60
N SER A 387 -12.02 23.14 24.21
CA SER A 387 -11.01 24.21 24.13
C SER A 387 -9.70 23.81 24.84
N VAL A 388 -9.79 23.22 26.03
CA VAL A 388 -8.66 22.66 26.80
C VAL A 388 -8.07 21.46 26.07
N ARG A 389 -8.90 20.53 25.58
CA ARG A 389 -8.47 19.33 24.83
C ARG A 389 -7.67 19.70 23.58
N ARG A 390 -8.13 20.69 22.81
CA ARG A 390 -7.43 21.16 21.60
C ARG A 390 -6.05 21.75 21.93
N CYS A 391 -5.96 22.67 22.89
CA CYS A 391 -4.68 23.28 23.26
C CYS A 391 -3.70 22.26 23.85
N ALA A 392 -4.20 21.26 24.60
CA ALA A 392 -3.43 20.13 25.10
C ALA A 392 -2.94 19.20 23.98
N ARG A 393 -3.80 18.89 22.99
CA ARG A 393 -3.47 18.07 21.81
C ARG A 393 -2.38 18.72 20.95
N GLU A 394 -2.58 19.99 20.59
CA GLU A 394 -1.61 20.77 19.80
C GLU A 394 -0.24 20.87 20.52
N SER A 395 -0.24 21.02 21.84
CA SER A 395 0.99 21.03 22.65
C SER A 395 1.66 19.65 22.71
N PHE A 396 0.90 18.60 23.05
CA PHE A 396 1.41 17.24 23.21
C PHE A 396 1.96 16.70 21.88
N PHE A 397 1.22 16.81 20.79
CA PHE A 397 1.62 16.28 19.47
C PHE A 397 2.90 16.96 18.95
N ARG A 398 3.17 18.21 19.36
CA ARG A 398 4.37 18.98 19.00
C ARG A 398 5.61 18.63 19.83
N VAL A 399 5.46 18.19 21.08
CA VAL A 399 6.56 17.99 22.06
C VAL A 399 6.59 16.59 22.70
N ALA A 400 5.81 15.65 22.17
CA ALA A 400 5.88 14.24 22.54
C ALA A 400 7.15 13.59 21.98
N HIS A 401 7.74 12.72 22.80
CA HIS A 401 8.92 11.94 22.49
C HIS A 401 8.66 10.47 22.84
N ILE A 402 9.27 9.52 22.12
CA ILE A 402 9.22 8.09 22.45
C ILE A 402 10.52 7.58 23.07
N HIS A 403 10.36 6.55 23.90
CA HIS A 403 11.43 5.78 24.53
C HIS A 403 11.16 4.30 24.25
N VAL A 404 12.18 3.55 23.84
CA VAL A 404 12.04 2.15 23.41
C VAL A 404 12.80 1.22 24.36
N ILE A 405 12.04 0.46 25.15
CA ILE A 405 12.58 -0.42 26.20
C ILE A 405 12.52 -1.87 25.71
N PHE A 406 13.64 -2.41 25.23
CA PHE A 406 13.75 -3.81 24.81
C PHE A 406 13.81 -4.78 25.99
N THR A 407 13.28 -6.01 25.82
CA THR A 407 13.39 -7.03 26.86
C THR A 407 14.81 -7.52 27.09
N GLU A 408 15.07 -8.08 28.28
CA GLU A 408 16.34 -8.73 28.62
C GLU A 408 16.69 -9.88 27.65
N GLN A 409 15.73 -10.52 26.98
CA GLN A 409 15.98 -11.62 26.05
C GLN A 409 16.29 -11.08 24.64
N SER A 410 15.42 -10.23 24.11
CA SER A 410 15.56 -9.63 22.78
C SER A 410 16.86 -8.82 22.61
N LEU A 411 17.32 -8.13 23.67
CA LEU A 411 18.64 -7.45 23.68
C LEU A 411 19.85 -8.39 23.47
N LYS A 412 19.68 -9.71 23.62
CA LYS A 412 20.73 -10.73 23.40
C LYS A 412 20.62 -11.42 22.05
N GLU A 413 19.45 -11.38 21.42
CA GLU A 413 19.15 -12.02 20.12
C GLU A 413 19.33 -11.02 18.98
N ILE A 414 18.77 -9.82 19.13
CA ILE A 414 19.04 -8.65 18.30
C ILE A 414 20.47 -8.20 18.63
N ASN A 415 21.46 -8.68 17.86
CA ASN A 415 22.87 -8.51 18.22
C ASN A 415 23.77 -8.18 17.01
N GLY A 416 23.46 -7.05 16.36
CA GLY A 416 24.29 -6.41 15.34
C GLY A 416 23.49 -5.44 14.47
N ASN A 417 24.17 -4.43 13.91
CA ASN A 417 23.67 -3.20 13.26
C ASN A 417 22.77 -3.38 12.01
N HIS A 418 22.17 -4.56 11.81
CA HIS A 418 21.52 -5.01 10.57
C HIS A 418 20.23 -5.81 10.83
N HIS A 419 19.81 -5.94 12.09
CA HIS A 419 18.41 -6.28 12.41
C HIS A 419 17.53 -5.05 12.16
N HIS A 420 16.30 -5.23 11.67
CA HIS A 420 15.38 -4.13 11.32
C HIS A 420 14.93 -3.26 12.52
N LEU A 421 15.33 -3.65 13.74
CA LEU A 421 15.12 -2.94 15.02
C LEU A 421 16.42 -2.48 15.69
N ASP A 422 17.61 -2.77 15.15
CA ASP A 422 18.88 -2.43 15.82
C ASP A 422 19.06 -0.90 15.92
N SER A 423 18.53 -0.15 14.93
CA SER A 423 18.43 1.32 14.93
C SER A 423 17.64 1.89 16.11
N PHE A 424 16.70 1.14 16.68
CA PHE A 424 15.84 1.57 17.78
C PHE A 424 16.37 1.16 19.16
N LYS A 425 17.45 0.38 19.24
CA LYS A 425 18.07 0.02 20.52
C LYS A 425 18.47 1.27 21.29
N PHE A 426 18.08 1.33 22.56
CA PHE A 426 18.39 2.47 23.44
C PHE A 426 17.86 3.82 22.91
N LEU A 427 16.87 3.81 22.02
CA LEU A 427 16.18 5.01 21.56
C LEU A 427 15.42 5.66 22.73
N LYS A 428 15.70 6.93 22.99
CA LYS A 428 15.29 7.65 24.20
C LYS A 428 15.14 9.12 23.90
N GLU A 429 13.99 9.69 24.26
CA GLU A 429 13.67 11.08 23.93
C GLU A 429 13.75 11.33 22.41
N GLN A 430 13.32 10.37 21.56
CA GLN A 430 13.18 10.61 20.12
C GLN A 430 11.91 11.42 19.87
N PRO A 431 11.97 12.63 19.28
CA PRO A 431 10.79 13.43 19.00
C PRO A 431 9.87 12.68 18.05
N VAL A 432 8.57 12.66 18.34
CA VAL A 432 7.58 11.91 17.56
C VAL A 432 7.49 12.41 16.12
N ARG A 433 7.69 13.71 15.90
CA ARG A 433 7.76 14.35 14.58
C ARG A 433 8.98 13.94 13.73
N ASP A 434 9.99 13.31 14.34
CA ASP A 434 11.23 12.88 13.69
C ASP A 434 11.20 11.35 13.43
N LEU A 435 10.01 10.78 13.20
CA LEU A 435 9.76 9.36 12.91
C LEU A 435 9.25 9.18 11.47
N ASP A 436 10.17 8.95 10.54
CA ASP A 436 9.87 8.78 9.12
C ASP A 436 9.50 7.33 8.73
N ASP A 437 9.02 7.16 7.50
CA ASP A 437 8.82 5.88 6.81
C ASP A 437 7.95 4.86 7.61
N ASP A 438 8.34 3.58 7.61
CA ASP A 438 7.70 2.50 8.34
C ASP A 438 8.20 2.36 9.80
N GLN A 439 8.95 3.34 10.33
CA GLN A 439 9.65 3.20 11.61
C GLN A 439 8.71 2.92 12.78
N PHE A 440 7.61 3.67 12.88
CA PHE A 440 6.65 3.47 13.97
C PHE A 440 5.89 2.13 13.82
N LEU A 441 5.56 1.72 12.60
CA LEU A 441 4.95 0.41 12.34
C LEU A 441 5.88 -0.74 12.78
N ARG A 442 7.18 -0.66 12.46
CA ARG A 442 8.19 -1.63 12.94
C ARG A 442 8.27 -1.68 14.47
N LEU A 443 8.13 -0.56 15.17
CA LEU A 443 8.08 -0.52 16.63
C LEU A 443 6.80 -1.16 17.18
N VAL A 444 5.63 -0.86 16.59
CA VAL A 444 4.34 -1.42 17.01
C VAL A 444 4.27 -2.95 16.82
N VAL A 445 4.78 -3.46 15.70
CA VAL A 445 4.87 -4.93 15.46
C VAL A 445 5.80 -5.59 16.48
N ALA A 446 6.97 -5.00 16.73
CA ALA A 446 7.92 -5.51 17.73
C ALA A 446 7.35 -5.47 19.17
N GLU A 447 6.47 -4.52 19.48
CA GLU A 447 5.76 -4.48 20.76
C GLU A 447 4.68 -5.58 20.86
N GLN A 448 3.94 -5.84 19.77
CA GLN A 448 2.97 -6.95 19.69
C GLN A 448 3.66 -8.32 19.83
N ASP A 449 4.85 -8.49 19.26
CA ASP A 449 5.71 -9.67 19.43
C ASP A 449 6.38 -9.76 20.82
N GLY A 450 6.21 -8.77 21.70
CA GLY A 450 6.79 -8.73 23.04
C GLY A 450 8.32 -8.51 23.07
N VAL A 451 8.90 -7.97 21.99
CA VAL A 451 10.34 -7.73 21.82
C VAL A 451 10.78 -6.47 22.59
N LEU A 452 9.89 -5.49 22.67
CA LEU A 452 10.09 -4.18 23.29
C LEU A 452 8.78 -3.61 23.84
N SER A 453 8.85 -2.51 24.58
CA SER A 453 7.71 -1.63 24.88
C SER A 453 8.03 -0.18 24.52
N ILE A 454 7.06 0.52 23.94
CA ILE A 454 7.11 1.95 23.60
C ILE A 454 6.54 2.73 24.78
N VAL A 455 7.25 3.77 25.23
CA VAL A 455 6.78 4.69 26.27
C VAL A 455 6.80 6.11 25.72
N PHE A 456 5.65 6.78 25.67
CA PHE A 456 5.57 8.19 25.34
C PHE A 456 5.92 9.06 26.55
N GLN A 457 6.61 10.18 26.31
CA GLN A 457 6.90 11.20 27.30
C GLN A 457 6.71 12.59 26.69
N MET A 458 6.21 13.53 27.49
CA MET A 458 6.05 14.92 27.11
C MET A 458 7.21 15.73 27.71
N LYS A 459 8.04 16.33 26.87
CA LYS A 459 9.23 17.08 27.30
C LYS A 459 9.32 18.38 26.51
N ILE A 460 9.30 19.51 27.20
CA ILE A 460 9.47 20.83 26.59
C ILE A 460 10.94 21.22 26.69
N GLU A 461 11.58 21.47 25.56
CA GLU A 461 12.98 21.90 25.52
C GLU A 461 13.13 23.28 26.18
N GLY A 462 14.12 23.42 27.07
CA GLY A 462 14.38 24.66 27.81
C GLY A 462 13.49 24.91 29.03
N ALA A 463 12.41 24.15 29.25
CA ALA A 463 11.55 24.32 30.42
C ALA A 463 12.19 23.78 31.71
N THR A 464 12.07 24.53 32.81
CA THR A 464 12.52 24.12 34.17
C THR A 464 11.43 23.39 34.97
N THR A 465 10.18 23.51 34.56
CA THR A 465 8.98 22.90 35.16
C THR A 465 8.29 21.96 34.17
N SER A 466 7.36 21.11 34.62
CA SER A 466 6.58 20.28 33.69
C SER A 466 5.49 21.11 32.99
N TYR A 467 5.01 20.64 31.83
CA TYR A 467 3.87 21.25 31.13
C TYR A 467 2.63 21.39 32.03
N VAL A 468 2.37 20.38 32.87
CA VAL A 468 1.24 20.38 33.81
C VAL A 468 1.43 21.46 34.88
N ASP A 469 2.66 21.73 35.32
CA ASP A 469 2.96 22.82 36.26
C ASP A 469 2.86 24.21 35.60
N GLY A 470 3.12 24.31 34.30
CA GLY A 470 2.77 25.49 33.51
C GLY A 470 1.26 25.76 33.50
N ILE A 471 0.43 24.72 33.34
CA ILE A 471 -1.03 24.88 33.39
C ILE A 471 -1.52 25.17 34.82
N LYS A 472 -0.83 24.67 35.86
CA LYS A 472 -1.12 25.05 37.25
C LYS A 472 -1.00 26.55 37.49
N SER A 473 -0.01 27.24 36.91
CA SER A 473 0.10 28.70 37.08
C SER A 473 -1.04 29.45 36.37
N LEU A 474 -1.58 28.91 35.27
CA LEU A 474 -2.77 29.45 34.59
C LEU A 474 -4.09 29.26 35.38
N PHE A 475 -4.08 28.45 36.44
CA PHE A 475 -5.19 28.26 37.39
C PHE A 475 -4.76 28.46 38.86
N THR A 476 -3.82 29.38 39.09
CA THR A 476 -3.40 29.79 40.44
C THR A 476 -3.83 31.24 40.69
N TYR A 477 -4.42 31.53 41.84
CA TYR A 477 -4.67 32.91 42.25
C TYR A 477 -3.33 33.55 42.66
N ASP A 478 -2.90 34.57 41.92
CA ASP A 478 -1.61 35.25 42.11
C ASP A 478 -1.80 36.61 42.77
N GLU A 479 -1.83 36.59 44.10
CA GLU A 479 -1.58 37.76 44.94
C GLU A 479 -0.40 37.45 45.86
N PHE A 480 0.34 38.49 46.25
CA PHE A 480 1.39 38.41 47.28
C PHE A 480 0.85 38.16 48.70
N SER A 481 -0.41 37.74 48.85
CA SER A 481 -1.04 37.44 50.13
C SER A 481 -0.50 36.12 50.70
N ASP A 482 0.20 36.21 51.84
CA ASP A 482 0.76 35.07 52.57
C ASP A 482 -0.32 34.18 53.22
N ASP A 483 -1.60 34.39 52.87
CA ASP A 483 -2.79 33.88 53.53
C ASP A 483 -3.01 32.38 53.38
N GLU A 484 -3.36 31.74 54.50
CA GLU A 484 -3.54 30.29 54.59
C GLU A 484 -4.71 29.79 53.71
N HIS A 485 -5.75 30.62 53.52
CA HIS A 485 -6.92 30.27 52.71
C HIS A 485 -6.61 30.27 51.21
N VAL A 486 -5.91 31.30 50.70
CA VAL A 486 -5.44 31.38 49.31
C VAL A 486 -4.53 30.19 48.99
N LYS A 487 -3.56 29.91 49.86
CA LYS A 487 -2.63 28.77 49.71
C LYS A 487 -3.35 27.42 49.66
N LYS A 488 -4.36 27.22 50.50
CA LYS A 488 -5.17 26.00 50.50
C LYS A 488 -6.08 25.89 49.27
N TRP A 489 -6.69 26.98 48.81
CA TRP A 489 -7.49 26.99 47.58
C TRP A 489 -6.63 26.72 46.33
N ASN A 490 -5.46 27.35 46.23
CA ASN A 490 -4.49 27.06 45.16
C ASN A 490 -4.02 25.59 45.20
N ALA A 491 -3.86 24.98 46.39
CA ALA A 491 -3.55 23.56 46.51
C ALA A 491 -4.68 22.64 46.00
N GLU A 492 -5.96 22.99 46.16
CA GLU A 492 -7.06 22.23 45.54
C GLU A 492 -7.13 22.45 44.01
N ARG A 493 -6.94 23.69 43.53
CA ARG A 493 -6.85 24.00 42.08
C ARG A 493 -5.74 23.19 41.39
N GLN A 494 -4.58 23.07 42.03
CA GLN A 494 -3.46 22.28 41.51
C GLN A 494 -3.79 20.78 41.41
N LYS A 495 -4.49 20.20 42.41
CA LYS A 495 -4.97 18.81 42.34
C LYS A 495 -5.96 18.59 41.19
N VAL A 496 -6.81 19.57 40.88
CA VAL A 496 -7.74 19.51 39.74
C VAL A 496 -6.96 19.40 38.43
N ILE A 497 -5.93 20.23 38.22
CA ILE A 497 -5.08 20.17 37.01
C ILE A 497 -4.28 18.87 36.97
N ASP A 498 -3.63 18.45 38.07
CA ASP A 498 -2.91 17.17 38.13
C ASP A 498 -3.85 16.01 37.76
N GLN A 499 -5.06 15.95 38.31
CA GLN A 499 -6.01 14.89 38.00
C GLN A 499 -6.55 14.97 36.57
N ALA A 500 -6.88 16.17 36.06
CA ALA A 500 -7.38 16.37 34.70
C ALA A 500 -6.38 15.86 33.67
N PHE A 501 -5.11 16.30 33.79
CA PHE A 501 -4.07 15.98 32.82
C PHE A 501 -3.52 14.57 32.99
N THR A 502 -3.14 14.14 34.21
CA THR A 502 -2.44 12.85 34.38
C THR A 502 -3.36 11.63 34.33
N LYS A 503 -4.62 11.74 34.77
CA LYS A 503 -5.54 10.60 34.85
C LYS A 503 -6.41 10.44 33.59
N PHE A 504 -6.84 11.54 32.99
CA PHE A 504 -7.82 11.53 31.91
C PHE A 504 -7.21 11.97 30.57
N LEU A 505 -6.72 13.21 30.48
CA LEU A 505 -6.41 13.84 29.19
C LEU A 505 -5.13 13.31 28.53
N LEU A 506 -3.98 13.27 29.22
CA LEU A 506 -2.73 12.80 28.62
C LEU A 506 -2.76 11.32 28.18
N PRO A 507 -3.35 10.38 28.95
CA PRO A 507 -3.51 8.99 28.48
C PRO A 507 -4.38 8.86 27.22
N GLN A 508 -5.38 9.73 27.05
CA GLN A 508 -6.19 9.76 25.83
C GLN A 508 -5.43 10.39 24.65
N LEU A 509 -4.70 11.48 24.87
CA LEU A 509 -3.84 12.08 23.84
C LEU A 509 -2.70 11.16 23.40
N GLU A 510 -2.17 10.31 24.29
CA GLU A 510 -1.22 9.24 23.94
C GLU A 510 -1.86 8.19 23.02
N LYS A 511 -3.08 7.74 23.32
CA LYS A 511 -3.89 6.84 22.48
C LYS A 511 -4.18 7.47 21.11
N GLU A 512 -4.62 8.73 21.07
CA GLU A 512 -4.89 9.47 19.83
C GLU A 512 -3.62 9.62 18.97
N LEU A 513 -2.50 10.04 19.57
CA LEU A 513 -1.22 10.20 18.89
C LEU A 513 -0.70 8.86 18.34
N ARG A 514 -0.79 7.78 19.13
CA ARG A 514 -0.40 6.43 18.71
C ARG A 514 -1.19 5.93 17.51
N VAL A 515 -2.50 6.21 17.45
CA VAL A 515 -3.33 5.88 16.28
C VAL A 515 -2.91 6.72 15.06
N LYS A 516 -2.67 8.03 15.23
CA LYS A 516 -2.18 8.88 14.13
C LYS A 516 -0.88 8.32 13.53
N LEU A 517 0.14 8.06 14.35
CA LEU A 517 1.44 7.58 13.89
C LEU A 517 1.38 6.20 13.23
N LEU A 518 0.49 5.32 13.71
CA LEU A 518 0.26 4.02 13.08
C LEU A 518 -0.34 4.19 11.69
N ASN A 519 -1.35 5.06 11.54
CA ASN A 519 -1.97 5.35 10.26
C ASN A 519 -0.99 6.01 9.28
N ASP A 520 -0.20 6.99 9.75
CA ASP A 520 0.83 7.68 8.94
C ASP A 520 1.86 6.67 8.38
N ALA A 521 2.38 5.78 9.24
CA ALA A 521 3.37 4.76 8.87
C ALA A 521 2.77 3.63 8.00
N GLN A 522 1.50 3.28 8.18
CA GLN A 522 0.80 2.33 7.31
C GLN A 522 0.55 2.91 5.91
N GLU A 523 0.12 4.17 5.82
CA GLU A 523 -0.06 4.89 4.55
C GLU A 523 1.28 5.05 3.79
N PHE A 524 2.40 5.28 4.49
CA PHE A 524 3.73 5.19 3.86
C PHE A 524 3.98 3.82 3.23
N VAL A 525 3.68 2.73 3.95
CA VAL A 525 3.88 1.37 3.42
C VAL A 525 2.97 1.07 2.23
N VAL A 526 1.71 1.52 2.25
CA VAL A 526 0.80 1.44 1.08
C VAL A 526 1.42 2.16 -0.11
N ARG A 527 1.86 3.41 0.07
CA ARG A 527 2.48 4.22 -0.98
C ARG A 527 3.74 3.58 -1.56
N ALA A 528 4.58 2.98 -0.71
CA ALA A 528 5.74 2.21 -1.13
C ALA A 528 5.34 0.97 -1.97
N CYS A 529 4.24 0.28 -1.60
CA CYS A 529 3.72 -0.83 -2.40
C CYS A 529 3.21 -0.37 -3.77
N CYS A 530 2.41 0.71 -3.82
CA CYS A 530 1.93 1.33 -5.04
C CYS A 530 3.08 1.76 -5.96
N GLN A 531 4.15 2.35 -5.41
CA GLN A 531 5.33 2.73 -6.19
C GLN A 531 6.04 1.50 -6.80
N GLN A 532 6.19 0.40 -6.04
CA GLN A 532 6.80 -0.84 -6.57
C GLN A 532 5.94 -1.55 -7.62
N LEU A 533 4.61 -1.43 -7.54
CA LEU A 533 3.69 -1.85 -8.60
C LEU A 533 3.82 -0.94 -9.84
N ASN A 534 3.71 0.38 -9.65
CA ASN A 534 3.74 1.38 -10.72
C ASN A 534 5.05 1.30 -11.54
N ASN A 535 6.20 1.12 -10.87
CA ASN A 535 7.51 0.87 -11.49
C ASN A 535 7.54 -0.32 -12.48
N ARG A 536 6.60 -1.28 -12.37
CA ARG A 536 6.44 -2.41 -13.30
C ARG A 536 5.38 -2.16 -14.36
N LEU A 537 4.31 -1.43 -14.02
CA LEU A 537 3.23 -1.10 -14.96
C LEU A 537 3.68 -0.07 -16.01
N LYS A 538 4.51 0.92 -15.63
CA LYS A 538 5.11 1.94 -16.51
C LYS A 538 6.12 1.41 -17.54
N VAL A 539 6.28 0.10 -17.67
CA VAL A 539 7.16 -0.53 -18.67
C VAL A 539 6.32 -0.97 -19.86
N ALA A 540 6.63 -0.42 -21.04
CA ALA A 540 5.99 -0.78 -22.30
C ALA A 540 6.40 -2.20 -22.75
N PRO A 541 5.55 -2.88 -23.55
CA PRO A 541 5.90 -4.09 -24.30
C PRO A 541 7.31 -4.08 -24.89
N TYR A 542 7.99 -5.22 -24.81
CA TYR A 542 9.28 -5.39 -25.47
C TYR A 542 9.16 -5.13 -26.97
N LYS A 543 10.11 -4.39 -27.54
CA LYS A 543 10.18 -4.12 -28.98
C LYS A 543 11.43 -4.79 -29.53
N ALA A 544 11.24 -5.75 -30.42
CA ALA A 544 12.34 -6.36 -31.16
C ALA A 544 12.70 -5.46 -32.35
N ASN A 545 13.99 -5.18 -32.52
CA ASN A 545 14.51 -4.34 -33.60
C ASN A 545 15.07 -5.23 -34.72
N PHE A 546 14.18 -5.86 -35.48
CA PHE A 546 14.54 -6.53 -36.73
C PHE A 546 14.23 -5.61 -37.92
N HIS A 547 15.08 -5.66 -38.94
CA HIS A 547 15.00 -4.79 -40.12
C HIS A 547 14.62 -5.56 -41.40
N ASP A 548 14.22 -6.82 -41.26
CA ASP A 548 14.02 -7.76 -42.36
C ASP A 548 12.54 -7.86 -42.77
N GLU A 549 12.27 -7.80 -44.07
CA GLU A 549 10.93 -8.01 -44.64
C GLU A 549 10.63 -9.53 -44.71
N GLY A 550 9.85 -10.05 -43.76
CA GLY A 550 9.45 -11.46 -43.73
C GLY A 550 8.98 -11.96 -42.35
N ASP A 551 9.17 -13.25 -42.06
CA ASP A 551 8.75 -13.94 -40.82
C ASP A 551 9.18 -13.27 -39.49
N TRP A 552 10.13 -12.33 -39.54
CA TRP A 552 10.72 -11.61 -38.39
C TRP A 552 10.20 -10.18 -38.22
N ASP A 553 9.33 -9.70 -39.11
CA ASP A 553 8.77 -8.35 -39.03
C ASP A 553 7.92 -8.18 -37.75
N PRO A 554 8.29 -7.27 -36.83
CA PRO A 554 7.61 -7.14 -35.54
C PRO A 554 6.31 -6.32 -35.59
N LYS A 555 5.87 -5.82 -36.77
CA LYS A 555 4.64 -5.00 -36.91
C LYS A 555 3.39 -5.69 -36.37
N ASP A 556 3.22 -6.98 -36.65
CA ASP A 556 2.09 -7.79 -36.19
C ASP A 556 2.23 -8.27 -34.73
N GLY A 557 3.28 -7.82 -34.04
CA GLY A 557 3.60 -8.18 -32.66
C GLY A 557 4.64 -9.30 -32.54
N ILE A 558 5.09 -9.55 -31.31
CA ILE A 558 6.21 -10.47 -31.06
C ILE A 558 5.81 -11.81 -30.43
N ARG A 559 6.20 -12.89 -31.12
CA ARG A 559 6.41 -14.24 -30.57
C ARG A 559 7.55 -14.22 -29.54
N ILE A 560 7.35 -14.74 -28.33
CA ILE A 560 8.37 -14.76 -27.25
C ILE A 560 8.59 -16.20 -26.76
N MET A 561 9.85 -16.62 -26.54
CA MET A 561 10.16 -17.89 -25.87
C MET A 561 10.38 -17.67 -24.37
N GLY A 562 9.56 -18.28 -23.51
CA GLY A 562 9.75 -18.28 -22.06
C GLY A 562 10.45 -19.54 -21.56
N LEU A 563 11.38 -19.40 -20.61
CA LEU A 563 12.05 -20.50 -19.93
C LEU A 563 11.97 -20.32 -18.41
N SER A 564 11.48 -21.34 -17.70
CA SER A 564 11.55 -21.43 -16.24
C SER A 564 12.06 -22.79 -15.79
N PHE A 565 12.82 -22.81 -14.70
CA PHE A 565 13.59 -23.97 -14.27
C PHE A 565 13.59 -24.19 -12.75
N ASN A 566 14.00 -25.39 -12.35
CA ASN A 566 14.46 -25.69 -11.00
C ASN A 566 15.82 -26.41 -11.08
N ARG A 567 16.32 -26.92 -9.94
CA ARG A 567 17.63 -27.63 -9.88
C ARG A 567 17.73 -28.88 -10.77
N ASP A 568 16.60 -29.47 -11.16
CA ASP A 568 16.55 -30.78 -11.80
C ASP A 568 16.18 -30.71 -13.29
N LYS A 569 15.42 -29.68 -13.69
CA LYS A 569 14.84 -29.54 -15.04
C LYS A 569 14.41 -28.12 -15.38
N ALA A 570 14.24 -27.85 -16.67
CA ALA A 570 13.56 -26.68 -17.22
C ALA A 570 12.29 -27.08 -17.99
N GLU A 571 11.30 -26.18 -18.02
CA GLU A 571 10.21 -26.20 -19.00
C GLU A 571 10.38 -24.94 -19.87
N VAL A 572 10.18 -25.08 -21.17
CA VAL A 572 10.30 -23.99 -22.16
C VAL A 572 8.99 -23.92 -22.94
N CYS A 573 8.52 -22.71 -23.25
CA CYS A 573 7.34 -22.47 -24.07
C CYS A 573 7.58 -21.33 -25.06
N VAL A 574 6.82 -21.31 -26.15
CA VAL A 574 6.67 -20.13 -27.01
C VAL A 574 5.25 -19.61 -26.87
N ILE A 575 5.09 -18.29 -26.76
CA ILE A 575 3.79 -17.62 -26.86
C ILE A 575 3.67 -16.89 -28.21
N GLY A 576 2.45 -16.84 -28.75
CA GLY A 576 2.11 -16.08 -29.94
C GLY A 576 1.97 -14.57 -29.68
N VAL A 577 1.61 -13.81 -30.71
CA VAL A 577 1.35 -12.35 -30.64
C VAL A 577 0.09 -12.00 -29.83
N ASP A 578 -0.84 -12.95 -29.78
CA ASP A 578 -1.99 -13.00 -28.88
C ASP A 578 -1.58 -13.21 -27.40
N GLY A 579 -0.48 -13.92 -27.19
CA GLY A 579 0.09 -14.36 -25.92
C GLY A 579 -0.34 -15.75 -25.48
N GLU A 580 -1.02 -16.56 -26.30
CA GLU A 580 -1.29 -17.96 -25.97
C GLU A 580 -0.10 -18.88 -26.27
N CYS A 581 0.00 -19.95 -25.49
CA CYS A 581 1.13 -20.89 -25.56
C CYS A 581 0.97 -21.83 -26.77
N SER A 582 1.67 -21.55 -27.87
CA SER A 582 1.61 -22.35 -29.09
C SER A 582 2.30 -23.71 -28.93
N ASP A 583 3.51 -23.72 -28.38
CA ASP A 583 4.34 -24.91 -28.22
C ASP A 583 5.15 -24.90 -26.93
N GLN A 584 5.56 -26.09 -26.47
CA GLN A 584 6.39 -26.25 -25.28
C GLN A 584 7.25 -27.51 -25.33
N ILE A 585 8.42 -27.46 -24.68
CA ILE A 585 9.34 -28.59 -24.47
C ILE A 585 9.79 -28.66 -23.00
N ARG A 586 10.33 -29.82 -22.60
CA ARG A 586 10.88 -30.07 -21.26
C ARG A 586 12.28 -30.62 -21.38
N LEU A 587 13.18 -30.09 -20.56
CA LEU A 587 14.61 -30.41 -20.56
C LEU A 587 14.99 -30.92 -19.16
N GLU A 588 15.55 -32.12 -19.05
CA GLU A 588 15.80 -32.83 -17.76
C GLU A 588 17.29 -32.93 -17.39
N HIS A 589 18.17 -32.45 -18.27
CA HIS A 589 19.62 -32.57 -18.20
C HIS A 589 20.33 -31.25 -18.47
N ILE A 590 19.65 -30.26 -19.08
CA ILE A 590 20.19 -28.94 -19.45
C ILE A 590 21.00 -28.24 -18.34
N LEU A 591 20.55 -28.34 -17.08
CA LEU A 591 21.19 -27.73 -15.91
C LEU A 591 22.18 -28.65 -15.17
N ARG A 592 22.32 -29.92 -15.56
CA ARG A 592 23.23 -30.84 -14.87
C ARG A 592 24.67 -30.52 -15.26
N ARG A 593 25.52 -30.29 -14.26
CA ARG A 593 26.97 -30.23 -14.42
C ARG A 593 27.47 -31.66 -14.67
N PRO A 594 27.93 -32.00 -15.89
CA PRO A 594 28.12 -33.39 -16.26
C PRO A 594 29.47 -33.90 -15.76
N ASN A 595 29.46 -34.92 -14.89
CA ASN A 595 30.67 -35.55 -14.36
C ASN A 595 30.99 -36.86 -15.09
N THR A 596 30.02 -37.41 -15.82
CA THR A 596 30.15 -38.63 -16.63
C THR A 596 29.86 -38.34 -18.11
N GLU A 597 30.44 -39.14 -19.01
CA GLU A 597 30.19 -39.04 -20.46
C GLU A 597 28.69 -39.09 -20.79
N LYS A 598 27.93 -39.95 -20.09
CA LYS A 598 26.48 -40.04 -20.26
C LYS A 598 25.79 -38.71 -19.96
N GLU A 599 26.13 -38.05 -18.87
CA GLU A 599 25.55 -36.73 -18.53
C GLU A 599 25.97 -35.65 -19.55
N MET A 600 27.18 -35.74 -20.12
CA MET A 600 27.61 -34.85 -21.20
C MET A 600 26.76 -35.06 -22.46
N MET A 601 26.50 -36.31 -22.83
CA MET A 601 25.63 -36.67 -23.97
C MET A 601 24.17 -36.27 -23.73
N ASP A 602 23.65 -36.48 -22.52
CA ASP A 602 22.27 -36.15 -22.17
C ASP A 602 22.07 -34.62 -22.12
N ARG A 603 22.99 -33.83 -21.53
CA ARG A 603 22.94 -32.34 -21.62
C ARG A 603 23.12 -31.85 -23.06
N ARG A 604 23.98 -32.48 -23.86
CA ARG A 604 24.13 -32.13 -25.29
C ARG A 604 22.84 -32.39 -26.07
N ARG A 605 22.10 -33.46 -25.76
CA ARG A 605 20.79 -33.74 -26.38
C ARG A 605 19.77 -32.67 -26.05
N ASP A 606 19.71 -32.24 -24.79
CA ASP A 606 18.84 -31.14 -24.35
C ASP A 606 19.20 -29.82 -25.07
N LEU A 607 20.48 -29.47 -25.18
CA LEU A 607 20.96 -28.29 -25.92
C LEU A 607 20.60 -28.33 -27.41
N ASN A 608 20.80 -29.48 -28.08
CA ASN A 608 20.42 -29.65 -29.48
C ASN A 608 18.89 -29.54 -29.66
N THR A 609 18.11 -30.12 -28.73
CA THR A 609 16.64 -30.00 -28.74
C THR A 609 16.18 -28.55 -28.59
N LEU A 610 16.93 -27.73 -27.84
CA LEU A 610 16.68 -26.30 -27.67
C LEU A 610 17.04 -25.49 -28.92
N LYS A 611 18.16 -25.79 -29.61
CA LYS A 611 18.49 -25.18 -30.92
C LYS A 611 17.43 -25.52 -31.97
N ASP A 612 17.05 -26.80 -32.09
CA ASP A 612 15.96 -27.27 -32.95
C ASP A 612 14.62 -26.54 -32.67
N PHE A 613 14.33 -26.26 -31.39
CA PHE A 613 13.08 -25.61 -30.99
C PHE A 613 13.07 -24.11 -31.33
N ILE A 614 14.17 -23.40 -31.08
CA ILE A 614 14.34 -21.99 -31.46
C ILE A 614 14.23 -21.84 -32.99
N PHE A 615 14.95 -22.67 -33.74
CA PHE A 615 14.89 -22.71 -35.21
C PHE A 615 13.45 -22.93 -35.73
N ARG A 616 12.72 -23.92 -35.19
CA ARG A 616 11.35 -24.22 -35.64
C ARG A 616 10.29 -23.22 -35.23
N LYS A 617 10.57 -22.31 -34.28
CA LYS A 617 9.55 -21.40 -33.70
C LYS A 617 9.88 -19.91 -33.83
N LYS A 618 11.08 -19.57 -34.30
CA LYS A 618 11.53 -18.20 -34.60
C LYS A 618 11.09 -17.16 -33.54
N PRO A 619 11.44 -17.35 -32.25
CA PRO A 619 11.08 -16.39 -31.20
C PRO A 619 11.87 -15.08 -31.37
N HIS A 620 11.19 -13.93 -31.28
CA HIS A 620 11.82 -12.62 -31.46
C HIS A 620 12.71 -12.22 -30.27
N VAL A 621 12.40 -12.75 -29.09
CA VAL A 621 13.18 -12.57 -27.85
C VAL A 621 12.96 -13.80 -26.96
N ILE A 622 13.98 -14.10 -26.15
CA ILE A 622 14.00 -15.24 -25.23
C ILE A 622 14.04 -14.71 -23.79
N ALA A 623 13.01 -15.01 -23.01
CA ALA A 623 12.83 -14.58 -21.62
C ALA A 623 13.19 -15.72 -20.65
N VAL A 624 14.25 -15.53 -19.86
CA VAL A 624 14.74 -16.52 -18.88
C VAL A 624 14.36 -16.09 -17.46
N SER A 625 13.75 -17.00 -16.67
CA SER A 625 13.40 -16.73 -15.27
C SER A 625 14.65 -16.52 -14.39
N ALA A 626 14.72 -15.41 -13.65
CA ALA A 626 15.79 -15.11 -12.70
C ALA A 626 15.72 -15.95 -11.39
N GLU A 627 15.61 -17.29 -11.48
CA GLU A 627 15.33 -18.12 -10.29
C GLU A 627 16.53 -18.30 -9.35
N SER A 628 17.72 -18.54 -9.92
CA SER A 628 18.98 -18.68 -9.22
C SER A 628 20.15 -18.39 -10.16
N ARG A 629 21.39 -18.41 -9.67
CA ARG A 629 22.59 -18.06 -10.46
C ARG A 629 22.83 -19.00 -11.65
N GLU A 630 22.27 -20.21 -11.61
CA GLU A 630 22.20 -21.14 -12.73
C GLU A 630 21.48 -20.56 -13.96
N ALA A 631 20.64 -19.52 -13.80
CA ALA A 631 20.05 -18.79 -14.92
C ALA A 631 21.10 -18.16 -15.85
N LEU A 632 22.22 -17.69 -15.30
CA LEU A 632 23.29 -17.07 -16.08
C LEU A 632 23.91 -18.07 -17.05
N MET A 633 24.10 -19.32 -16.61
CA MET A 633 24.60 -20.41 -17.46
C MET A 633 23.63 -20.73 -18.60
N LEU A 634 22.32 -20.63 -18.35
CA LEU A 634 21.31 -20.80 -19.39
C LEU A 634 21.28 -19.62 -20.37
N VAL A 635 21.51 -18.38 -19.90
CA VAL A 635 21.66 -17.22 -20.76
C VAL A 635 22.91 -17.35 -21.65
N GLU A 636 24.05 -17.78 -21.10
CA GLU A 636 25.28 -18.08 -21.86
C GLU A 636 25.07 -19.20 -22.90
N ASP A 637 24.42 -20.32 -22.52
CA ASP A 637 24.06 -21.41 -23.45
C ASP A 637 23.15 -20.89 -24.58
N LEU A 638 22.12 -20.09 -24.25
CA LEU A 638 21.14 -19.55 -25.20
C LEU A 638 21.74 -18.48 -26.14
N GLN A 639 22.60 -17.60 -25.64
CA GLN A 639 23.33 -16.64 -26.45
C GLN A 639 24.29 -17.36 -27.41
N THR A 640 24.92 -18.44 -26.97
CA THR A 640 25.74 -19.31 -27.84
C THR A 640 24.92 -19.97 -28.94
N ILE A 641 23.70 -20.44 -28.63
CA ILE A 641 22.78 -21.01 -29.63
C ILE A 641 22.27 -19.93 -30.60
N SER A 642 21.97 -18.72 -30.11
CA SER A 642 21.54 -17.57 -30.92
C SER A 642 22.62 -17.16 -31.93
N ALA A 643 23.87 -16.99 -31.46
CA ALA A 643 25.01 -16.69 -32.33
C ALA A 643 25.24 -17.79 -33.38
N GLN A 644 25.16 -19.08 -33.00
CA GLN A 644 25.27 -20.17 -33.97
C GLN A 644 24.15 -20.17 -35.01
N LEU A 645 22.92 -19.81 -34.67
CA LEU A 645 21.83 -19.72 -35.66
C LEU A 645 22.03 -18.52 -36.60
N ALA A 646 22.62 -17.42 -36.12
CA ALA A 646 22.99 -16.29 -36.97
C ALA A 646 24.14 -16.63 -37.94
N GLU A 647 25.11 -17.45 -37.51
CA GLU A 647 26.23 -17.92 -38.35
C GLU A 647 25.86 -19.07 -39.30
N ASP A 648 25.09 -20.07 -38.83
CA ASP A 648 24.77 -21.30 -39.59
C ASP A 648 23.59 -21.12 -40.57
N GLU A 649 22.57 -20.33 -40.21
CA GLU A 649 21.23 -20.33 -40.83
C GLU A 649 20.74 -18.92 -41.23
N GLU A 650 21.62 -17.90 -41.20
CA GLU A 650 21.32 -16.49 -41.49
C GLU A 650 20.20 -15.88 -40.60
N TYR A 651 20.06 -16.32 -39.35
CA TYR A 651 19.08 -15.75 -38.42
C TYR A 651 19.50 -14.35 -37.94
N PRO A 652 18.54 -13.42 -37.72
CA PRO A 652 18.85 -12.20 -36.99
C PRO A 652 19.19 -12.54 -35.52
N PRO A 653 20.09 -11.78 -34.87
CA PRO A 653 20.55 -12.09 -33.52
C PRO A 653 19.40 -11.97 -32.50
N ILE A 654 18.96 -13.11 -31.95
CA ILE A 654 17.86 -13.16 -30.99
C ILE A 654 18.39 -12.79 -29.60
N ASN A 655 17.80 -11.75 -29.00
CA ASN A 655 18.13 -11.30 -27.64
C ASN A 655 17.66 -12.30 -26.57
N VAL A 656 18.44 -12.40 -25.50
CA VAL A 656 18.17 -13.26 -24.33
C VAL A 656 18.11 -12.38 -23.08
N GLU A 657 16.89 -12.11 -22.62
CA GLU A 657 16.59 -11.23 -21.48
C GLU A 657 16.38 -12.05 -20.21
N LEU A 658 16.87 -11.54 -19.07
CA LEU A 658 16.63 -12.15 -17.76
C LEU A 658 15.51 -11.41 -17.02
N VAL A 659 14.45 -12.13 -16.62
CA VAL A 659 13.20 -11.55 -16.12
C VAL A 659 12.92 -12.00 -14.68
N ASP A 660 12.52 -11.08 -13.80
CA ASP A 660 12.14 -11.41 -12.41
C ASP A 660 10.88 -12.27 -12.36
N ASN A 661 10.97 -13.41 -11.66
CA ASN A 661 9.89 -14.39 -11.51
C ASN A 661 9.05 -14.24 -10.24
N SER A 662 9.17 -13.14 -9.47
CA SER A 662 8.34 -12.89 -8.29
C SER A 662 6.82 -12.96 -8.57
N VAL A 663 6.34 -12.23 -9.57
CA VAL A 663 4.93 -12.21 -10.03
C VAL A 663 4.55 -13.55 -10.67
N ALA A 664 5.39 -14.07 -11.57
CA ALA A 664 5.17 -15.35 -12.24
C ALA A 664 5.00 -16.53 -11.25
N LYS A 665 5.68 -16.48 -10.09
CA LYS A 665 5.52 -17.46 -8.99
C LYS A 665 4.20 -17.36 -8.22
N ILE A 666 3.49 -16.23 -8.29
CA ILE A 666 2.13 -16.11 -7.74
C ILE A 666 1.14 -16.60 -8.80
N ILE A 667 1.23 -16.11 -10.04
CA ILE A 667 0.39 -16.52 -11.17
C ILE A 667 0.46 -18.05 -11.41
N ALA A 668 1.64 -18.65 -11.33
CA ALA A 668 1.81 -20.11 -11.45
C ALA A 668 1.25 -20.91 -10.25
N LYS A 669 0.75 -20.26 -9.19
CA LYS A 669 -0.03 -20.87 -8.11
C LYS A 669 -1.54 -20.62 -8.25
N SER A 670 -1.97 -19.59 -8.98
CA SER A 670 -3.37 -19.18 -9.13
C SER A 670 -4.30 -20.31 -9.56
N THR A 671 -5.48 -20.39 -8.95
CA THR A 671 -6.46 -21.45 -9.21
C THR A 671 -7.00 -21.38 -10.64
N ARG A 672 -7.30 -20.19 -11.15
CA ARG A 672 -7.67 -19.97 -12.57
C ARG A 672 -6.62 -20.50 -13.54
N VAL A 673 -5.34 -20.24 -13.26
CA VAL A 673 -4.22 -20.65 -14.11
C VAL A 673 -3.92 -22.15 -13.98
N LYS A 674 -4.15 -22.78 -12.81
CA LYS A 674 -4.16 -24.26 -12.68
C LYS A 674 -5.17 -24.89 -13.65
N THR A 675 -6.35 -24.29 -13.81
CA THR A 675 -7.41 -24.81 -14.69
C THR A 675 -7.07 -24.61 -16.17
N GLN A 676 -6.57 -23.44 -16.58
CA GLN A 676 -6.14 -23.19 -17.97
C GLN A 676 -4.95 -24.09 -18.37
N PHE A 677 -3.98 -24.30 -17.47
CA PHE A 677 -2.80 -25.11 -17.74
C PHE A 677 -2.56 -26.16 -16.63
N PRO A 678 -3.28 -27.31 -16.63
CA PRO A 678 -3.17 -28.37 -15.60
C PRO A 678 -1.81 -29.08 -15.51
N ARG A 679 -0.84 -28.66 -16.32
CA ARG A 679 0.53 -29.18 -16.37
C ARG A 679 1.40 -28.59 -15.23
N ASN A 680 2.71 -28.87 -15.30
CA ASN A 680 3.71 -28.49 -14.30
C ASN A 680 3.68 -26.98 -13.95
N ARG A 681 3.95 -26.64 -12.69
CA ARG A 681 4.10 -25.25 -12.21
C ARG A 681 5.15 -24.47 -13.01
N LEU A 682 6.30 -25.07 -13.32
CA LEU A 682 7.37 -24.39 -14.06
C LEU A 682 6.94 -24.00 -15.48
N LEU A 683 6.04 -24.75 -16.13
CA LEU A 683 5.51 -24.36 -17.44
C LEU A 683 4.67 -23.08 -17.31
N ARG A 684 3.80 -23.01 -16.30
CA ARG A 684 3.00 -21.81 -16.03
C ARG A 684 3.87 -20.61 -15.64
N GLU A 685 4.96 -20.87 -14.92
CA GLU A 685 5.98 -19.86 -14.60
C GLU A 685 6.71 -19.38 -15.87
N ALA A 686 7.05 -20.27 -16.81
CA ALA A 686 7.66 -19.93 -18.10
C ALA A 686 6.71 -19.12 -19.01
N ILE A 687 5.45 -19.52 -19.11
CA ILE A 687 4.41 -18.80 -19.86
C ILE A 687 4.24 -17.39 -19.28
N SER A 688 4.15 -17.28 -17.95
CA SER A 688 4.01 -16.00 -17.26
C SER A 688 5.25 -15.10 -17.44
N ILE A 689 6.46 -15.67 -17.44
CA ILE A 689 7.70 -14.94 -17.76
C ILE A 689 7.71 -14.38 -19.18
N ALA A 690 7.25 -15.15 -20.17
CA ALA A 690 7.10 -14.64 -21.53
C ALA A 690 6.03 -13.54 -21.62
N ARG A 691 4.88 -13.72 -20.94
CA ARG A 691 3.79 -12.74 -20.90
C ARG A 691 4.17 -11.44 -20.19
N MET A 692 4.96 -11.50 -19.11
CA MET A 692 5.53 -10.32 -18.43
C MET A 692 6.41 -9.47 -19.35
N LEU A 693 7.15 -10.09 -20.27
CA LEU A 693 7.97 -9.38 -21.27
C LEU A 693 7.14 -8.86 -22.45
N GLN A 694 6.03 -9.54 -22.76
CA GLN A 694 5.08 -9.10 -23.78
C GLN A 694 4.28 -7.88 -23.34
N ASP A 695 3.65 -7.91 -22.16
CA ASP A 695 3.10 -6.74 -21.48
C ASP A 695 2.89 -7.05 -19.98
N GLY A 696 3.61 -6.34 -19.11
CA GLY A 696 3.53 -6.50 -17.66
C GLY A 696 2.18 -6.07 -17.05
N LEU A 697 1.48 -5.12 -17.66
CA LEU A 697 0.16 -4.66 -17.20
C LEU A 697 -0.89 -5.77 -17.40
N LEU A 698 -0.90 -6.41 -18.57
CA LEU A 698 -1.79 -7.55 -18.88
C LEU A 698 -1.51 -8.79 -18.03
N GLU A 699 -0.26 -9.04 -17.66
CA GLU A 699 0.10 -10.19 -16.84
C GLU A 699 -0.11 -9.92 -15.34
N ILE A 700 0.05 -8.69 -14.85
CA ILE A 700 -0.25 -8.33 -13.45
C ILE A 700 -1.76 -8.20 -13.19
N ALA A 701 -2.55 -7.59 -14.08
CA ALA A 701 -4.00 -7.41 -13.88
C ALA A 701 -4.76 -8.72 -13.66
N GLN A 702 -4.21 -9.84 -14.14
CA GLN A 702 -4.71 -11.20 -13.91
C GLN A 702 -4.70 -11.67 -12.45
N LEU A 703 -3.96 -11.00 -11.57
CA LEU A 703 -3.95 -11.20 -10.11
C LEU A 703 -5.07 -10.43 -9.39
N CYS A 704 -5.76 -9.52 -10.09
CA CYS A 704 -6.94 -8.82 -9.59
C CYS A 704 -8.19 -9.61 -9.99
N ASN A 705 -8.56 -10.50 -9.09
CA ASN A 705 -9.67 -11.43 -9.18
C ASN A 705 -10.21 -11.67 -7.75
N ALA A 706 -11.25 -12.49 -7.58
CA ALA A 706 -11.89 -12.72 -6.28
C ALA A 706 -10.98 -13.35 -5.19
N ASP A 707 -9.87 -14.00 -5.55
CA ASP A 707 -8.85 -14.48 -4.60
C ASP A 707 -7.88 -13.35 -4.15
N GLU A 708 -8.02 -12.13 -4.70
CA GLU A 708 -7.22 -10.91 -4.42
C GLU A 708 -5.70 -11.15 -4.48
N GLU A 709 -5.27 -11.95 -5.47
CA GLU A 709 -3.92 -12.53 -5.49
C GLU A 709 -2.78 -11.50 -5.57
N ILE A 710 -3.06 -10.27 -6.01
CA ILE A 710 -2.08 -9.18 -6.12
C ILE A 710 -1.44 -8.80 -4.77
N VAL A 711 -2.17 -8.98 -3.66
CA VAL A 711 -1.67 -8.74 -2.29
C VAL A 711 -0.64 -9.81 -1.86
N ASN A 712 -0.60 -10.97 -2.53
CA ASN A 712 0.38 -12.03 -2.26
C ASN A 712 1.75 -11.78 -2.92
N VAL A 713 1.86 -10.80 -3.82
CA VAL A 713 3.16 -10.30 -4.31
C VAL A 713 3.79 -9.44 -3.21
N LYS A 714 5.07 -9.67 -2.90
CA LYS A 714 5.78 -8.93 -1.85
C LYS A 714 6.39 -7.64 -2.41
N TRP A 715 5.62 -6.57 -2.31
CA TRP A 715 5.98 -5.20 -2.68
C TRP A 715 6.79 -4.50 -1.57
N HIS A 716 6.41 -4.68 -0.29
CA HIS A 716 7.12 -4.12 0.87
C HIS A 716 7.21 -5.13 2.04
N PRO A 717 8.32 -5.21 2.80
CA PRO A 717 8.45 -6.15 3.91
C PRO A 717 7.37 -6.05 4.99
N MET A 718 6.87 -4.85 5.27
CA MET A 718 5.83 -4.59 6.29
C MET A 718 4.39 -4.61 5.76
N GLN A 719 4.15 -4.97 4.49
CA GLN A 719 2.80 -4.89 3.88
C GLN A 719 1.74 -5.74 4.60
N ASP A 720 2.16 -6.80 5.29
CA ASP A 720 1.27 -7.71 6.02
C ASP A 720 0.68 -7.09 7.31
N HIS A 721 1.19 -5.92 7.72
CA HIS A 721 0.75 -5.18 8.90
C HIS A 721 -0.03 -3.89 8.56
N VAL A 722 -0.60 -3.85 7.35
CA VAL A 722 -1.39 -2.74 6.79
C VAL A 722 -2.85 -3.20 6.57
N PRO A 723 -3.86 -2.31 6.67
CA PRO A 723 -5.25 -2.68 6.37
C PRO A 723 -5.41 -3.19 4.93
N ARG A 724 -5.86 -4.44 4.79
CA ARG A 724 -5.93 -5.15 3.50
C ARG A 724 -6.79 -4.42 2.45
N LYS A 725 -7.94 -3.87 2.86
CA LYS A 725 -8.86 -3.08 2.01
C LYS A 725 -8.12 -1.88 1.39
N GLN A 726 -7.55 -1.01 2.23
CA GLN A 726 -6.76 0.16 1.81
C GLN A 726 -5.62 -0.22 0.87
N LEU A 727 -4.87 -1.29 1.18
CA LEU A 727 -3.78 -1.75 0.29
C LEU A 727 -4.30 -2.22 -1.07
N LEU A 728 -5.41 -2.98 -1.11
CA LEU A 728 -6.00 -3.46 -2.36
C LEU A 728 -6.53 -2.30 -3.22
N GLU A 729 -7.29 -1.39 -2.62
CA GLU A 729 -7.86 -0.20 -3.28
C GLU A 729 -6.76 0.66 -3.90
N ARG A 730 -5.71 0.96 -3.13
CA ARG A 730 -4.59 1.79 -3.58
C ARG A 730 -3.71 1.10 -4.62
N LEU A 731 -3.60 -0.23 -4.61
CA LEU A 731 -2.98 -1.00 -5.72
C LEU A 731 -3.87 -1.03 -6.98
N HIS A 732 -5.20 -1.12 -6.82
CA HIS A 732 -6.14 -1.04 -7.94
C HIS A 732 -6.13 0.34 -8.59
N MET A 733 -5.97 1.44 -7.83
CA MET A 733 -5.83 2.79 -8.40
C MET A 733 -4.61 2.92 -9.33
N GLU A 734 -3.48 2.26 -9.04
CA GLU A 734 -2.34 2.22 -9.96
C GLU A 734 -2.68 1.47 -11.27
N LEU A 735 -3.43 0.37 -11.18
CA LEU A 735 -3.91 -0.34 -12.36
C LEU A 735 -4.92 0.49 -13.16
N VAL A 736 -5.81 1.26 -12.51
CA VAL A 736 -6.72 2.21 -13.16
C VAL A 736 -5.93 3.30 -13.90
N ASN A 737 -4.94 3.93 -13.26
CA ASN A 737 -4.12 4.98 -13.87
C ASN A 737 -3.44 4.50 -15.17
N GLU A 738 -2.74 3.37 -15.08
CA GLU A 738 -1.93 2.83 -16.18
C GLU A 738 -2.82 2.20 -17.27
N THR A 739 -3.95 1.57 -16.90
CA THR A 739 -4.92 1.02 -17.88
C THR A 739 -5.57 2.12 -18.71
N ASN A 740 -5.99 3.23 -18.10
CA ASN A 740 -6.59 4.34 -18.85
C ASN A 740 -5.53 5.11 -19.67
N GLN A 741 -4.27 5.13 -19.24
CA GLN A 741 -3.17 5.63 -20.08
C GLN A 741 -2.93 4.73 -21.32
N VAL A 742 -2.92 3.41 -21.15
CA VAL A 742 -2.61 2.43 -22.22
C VAL A 742 -3.79 2.13 -23.15
N GLY A 743 -5.02 2.20 -22.63
CA GLY A 743 -6.26 1.85 -23.32
C GLY A 743 -6.53 0.35 -23.37
N VAL A 744 -7.80 -0.01 -23.64
CA VAL A 744 -8.22 -1.40 -23.73
C VAL A 744 -8.99 -1.65 -25.03
N ASP A 745 -8.53 -2.64 -25.79
CA ASP A 745 -9.24 -3.18 -26.95
C ASP A 745 -10.28 -4.21 -26.46
N VAL A 746 -11.56 -3.81 -26.53
CA VAL A 746 -12.68 -4.65 -26.08
C VAL A 746 -12.92 -5.84 -27.03
N ASN A 747 -12.69 -5.68 -28.33
CA ASN A 747 -12.81 -6.78 -29.30
C ASN A 747 -11.76 -7.86 -29.04
N ARG A 748 -10.52 -7.46 -28.75
CA ARG A 748 -9.47 -8.40 -28.31
C ARG A 748 -9.82 -9.08 -26.98
N ALA A 749 -10.52 -8.40 -26.07
CA ALA A 749 -10.98 -8.97 -24.80
C ALA A 749 -12.17 -9.95 -24.91
N ILE A 750 -12.98 -9.85 -25.98
CA ILE A 750 -13.97 -10.89 -26.29
C ILE A 750 -13.25 -12.21 -26.59
N ASN A 751 -12.26 -12.18 -27.49
CA ASN A 751 -11.52 -13.37 -27.95
C ASN A 751 -10.55 -13.94 -26.91
N HIS A 752 -9.79 -13.08 -26.20
CA HIS A 752 -8.73 -13.52 -25.30
C HIS A 752 -9.06 -13.22 -23.83
N PRO A 753 -9.32 -14.25 -22.99
CA PRO A 753 -9.66 -14.05 -21.58
C PRO A 753 -8.60 -13.28 -20.77
N ARG A 754 -7.34 -13.23 -21.22
CA ARG A 754 -6.27 -12.43 -20.58
C ARG A 754 -6.56 -10.93 -20.64
N THR A 755 -6.91 -10.39 -21.81
CA THR A 755 -7.09 -8.93 -22.00
C THR A 755 -8.36 -8.41 -21.35
N ALA A 756 -9.38 -9.26 -21.16
CA ALA A 756 -10.60 -8.91 -20.42
C ALA A 756 -10.34 -8.45 -18.97
N HIS A 757 -9.26 -8.92 -18.32
CA HIS A 757 -8.94 -8.54 -16.93
C HIS A 757 -8.56 -7.06 -16.76
N LEU A 758 -8.34 -6.30 -17.85
CA LEU A 758 -8.16 -4.85 -17.80
C LEU A 758 -9.48 -4.06 -17.81
N ILE A 759 -10.60 -4.64 -18.24
CA ILE A 759 -11.85 -3.88 -18.43
C ILE A 759 -12.39 -3.34 -17.11
N GLN A 760 -12.20 -4.07 -16.00
CA GLN A 760 -12.52 -3.62 -14.63
C GLN A 760 -11.75 -2.36 -14.18
N PHE A 761 -10.67 -1.99 -14.88
CA PHE A 761 -9.83 -0.83 -14.59
C PHE A 761 -10.07 0.35 -15.53
N ILE A 762 -10.96 0.20 -16.52
CA ILE A 762 -11.39 1.32 -17.36
C ILE A 762 -12.20 2.30 -16.49
N CYS A 763 -11.99 3.59 -16.70
CA CYS A 763 -12.77 4.67 -16.09
C CYS A 763 -14.27 4.46 -16.33
N GLY A 764 -15.13 4.63 -15.32
CA GLY A 764 -16.55 4.28 -15.38
C GLY A 764 -16.89 2.82 -15.01
N LEU A 765 -16.01 1.87 -15.32
CA LEU A 765 -16.26 0.43 -15.11
C LEU A 765 -15.60 -0.10 -13.83
N GLY A 766 -16.16 -1.15 -13.24
CA GLY A 766 -15.52 -2.02 -12.25
C GLY A 766 -15.70 -3.49 -12.64
N PRO A 767 -15.44 -4.46 -11.76
CA PRO A 767 -15.54 -5.88 -12.09
C PRO A 767 -16.92 -6.29 -12.63
N ARG A 768 -18.02 -5.79 -12.05
CA ARG A 768 -19.39 -6.20 -12.42
C ARG A 768 -19.78 -5.67 -13.80
N LYS A 769 -19.64 -4.36 -14.02
CA LYS A 769 -19.93 -3.73 -15.33
C LYS A 769 -18.97 -4.20 -16.43
N ALA A 770 -17.74 -4.58 -16.09
CA ALA A 770 -16.79 -5.18 -17.03
C ALA A 770 -17.19 -6.60 -17.48
N ASP A 771 -17.58 -7.45 -16.54
CA ASP A 771 -18.07 -8.79 -16.86
C ASP A 771 -19.38 -8.74 -17.64
N ASP A 772 -20.33 -7.84 -17.31
CA ASP A 772 -21.56 -7.73 -18.11
C ASP A 772 -21.30 -7.22 -19.54
N LEU A 773 -20.47 -6.18 -19.73
CA LEU A 773 -20.07 -5.70 -21.06
C LEU A 773 -19.53 -6.84 -21.94
N ILE A 774 -18.61 -7.64 -21.39
CA ILE A 774 -18.03 -8.78 -22.10
C ILE A 774 -19.03 -9.92 -22.32
N ASN A 775 -19.91 -10.18 -21.36
CA ASN A 775 -20.93 -11.23 -21.49
C ASN A 775 -22.01 -10.83 -22.51
N THR A 776 -22.43 -9.57 -22.56
CA THR A 776 -23.43 -9.05 -23.50
C THR A 776 -22.91 -9.08 -24.95
N LEU A 777 -21.68 -8.63 -25.20
CA LEU A 777 -21.05 -8.77 -26.53
C LEU A 777 -20.88 -10.25 -26.95
N LYS A 778 -20.54 -11.14 -26.01
CA LYS A 778 -20.46 -12.59 -26.26
C LYS A 778 -21.81 -13.25 -26.56
N LYS A 779 -22.86 -12.91 -25.80
CA LYS A 779 -24.25 -13.39 -26.00
C LYS A 779 -24.77 -12.97 -27.39
N ASN A 780 -24.47 -11.75 -27.81
CA ASN A 780 -24.92 -11.18 -29.09
C ASN A 780 -24.06 -11.64 -30.28
N HIS A 781 -22.96 -12.37 -30.05
CA HIS A 781 -22.01 -12.83 -31.07
C HIS A 781 -21.46 -11.70 -31.98
N GLN A 782 -21.30 -10.49 -31.42
CA GLN A 782 -20.97 -9.27 -32.16
C GLN A 782 -19.62 -8.69 -31.69
N LYS A 783 -18.75 -8.34 -32.65
CA LYS A 783 -17.64 -7.39 -32.42
C LYS A 783 -18.22 -5.98 -32.31
N LEU A 784 -17.76 -5.19 -31.35
CA LEU A 784 -18.09 -3.78 -31.19
C LEU A 784 -17.53 -2.99 -32.40
N LYS A 785 -18.39 -2.30 -33.16
CA LYS A 785 -17.99 -1.59 -34.39
C LYS A 785 -17.61 -0.13 -34.15
N ASP A 786 -18.36 0.53 -33.28
CA ASP A 786 -18.16 1.93 -32.89
C ASP A 786 -18.48 2.14 -31.40
N ARG A 787 -18.10 3.30 -30.86
CA ARG A 787 -18.33 3.67 -29.45
C ARG A 787 -19.81 3.96 -29.13
N ASN A 788 -20.69 4.13 -30.12
CA ASN A 788 -22.14 4.31 -29.88
C ASN A 788 -22.82 2.97 -29.58
N GLU A 789 -22.31 1.84 -30.11
CA GLU A 789 -22.77 0.49 -29.77
C GLU A 789 -22.60 0.15 -28.27
N LEU A 790 -21.74 0.87 -27.52
CA LEU A 790 -21.69 0.78 -26.06
C LEU A 790 -23.01 1.19 -25.40
N SER A 791 -23.70 2.21 -25.93
CA SER A 791 -25.01 2.63 -25.42
C SER A 791 -26.15 1.81 -26.03
N SER A 792 -26.15 1.61 -27.35
CA SER A 792 -27.28 1.00 -28.06
C SER A 792 -27.33 -0.53 -27.97
N VAL A 793 -26.17 -1.21 -27.89
CA VAL A 793 -26.06 -2.68 -27.84
C VAL A 793 -25.66 -3.18 -26.44
N CYS A 794 -24.81 -2.42 -25.73
CA CYS A 794 -24.35 -2.80 -24.38
C CYS A 794 -25.11 -2.06 -23.26
N HIS A 795 -26.17 -1.31 -23.60
CA HIS A 795 -27.09 -0.62 -22.68
C HIS A 795 -26.42 0.28 -21.62
N MET A 796 -25.24 0.81 -21.94
CA MET A 796 -24.47 1.63 -21.03
C MET A 796 -25.09 3.02 -20.86
N GLY A 797 -25.35 3.39 -19.61
CA GLY A 797 -25.89 4.70 -19.23
C GLY A 797 -24.92 5.85 -19.54
N PRO A 798 -25.43 7.09 -19.72
CA PRO A 798 -24.65 8.22 -20.21
C PRO A 798 -23.49 8.63 -19.29
N LYS A 799 -23.64 8.58 -17.95
CA LYS A 799 -22.55 8.90 -17.01
C LYS A 799 -21.45 7.85 -17.00
N VAL A 800 -21.79 6.56 -17.14
CA VAL A 800 -20.77 5.51 -17.30
C VAL A 800 -20.08 5.62 -18.66
N LEU A 801 -20.85 5.87 -19.73
CA LEU A 801 -20.35 5.97 -21.11
C LEU A 801 -19.35 7.12 -21.30
N ILE A 802 -19.67 8.34 -20.83
CA ILE A 802 -18.76 9.49 -20.93
C ILE A 802 -17.45 9.22 -20.17
N ASN A 803 -17.52 8.55 -19.02
CA ASN A 803 -16.31 8.17 -18.27
C ASN A 803 -15.43 7.16 -19.04
N CYS A 804 -16.00 6.20 -19.76
CA CYS A 804 -15.24 5.09 -20.34
C CYS A 804 -14.83 5.27 -21.81
N ALA A 805 -15.60 6.02 -22.61
CA ALA A 805 -15.56 5.93 -24.08
C ALA A 805 -14.17 6.22 -24.67
N GLY A 806 -13.50 7.28 -24.23
CA GLY A 806 -12.17 7.66 -24.71
C GLY A 806 -11.04 6.66 -24.39
N PHE A 807 -11.27 5.75 -23.44
CA PHE A 807 -10.33 4.72 -22.99
C PHE A 807 -10.59 3.34 -23.62
N ILE A 808 -11.77 3.14 -24.20
CA ILE A 808 -12.13 1.97 -25.00
C ILE A 808 -11.60 2.20 -26.42
N LYS A 809 -10.66 1.34 -26.83
CA LYS A 809 -10.09 1.36 -28.18
C LYS A 809 -10.86 0.40 -29.08
N ILE A 810 -11.23 0.86 -30.26
CA ILE A 810 -11.76 0.00 -31.33
C ILE A 810 -10.78 0.07 -32.48
N VAL A 811 -10.01 -1.01 -32.69
CA VAL A 811 -9.03 -1.09 -33.78
C VAL A 811 -9.74 -1.59 -35.04
N SER A 812 -9.53 -0.92 -36.18
CA SER A 812 -10.05 -1.35 -37.48
C SER A 812 -9.48 -2.69 -37.97
N ASN A 813 -8.38 -3.14 -37.36
CA ASN A 813 -7.66 -4.35 -37.71
C ASN A 813 -7.58 -5.28 -36.47
N SER A 814 -8.34 -6.38 -36.46
CA SER A 814 -7.96 -7.55 -35.65
C SER A 814 -6.98 -8.41 -36.48
N PRO A 815 -5.74 -8.68 -36.00
CA PRO A 815 -4.78 -9.48 -36.76
C PRO A 815 -5.24 -10.93 -37.01
N ASP A 816 -6.25 -11.40 -36.27
CA ASP A 816 -6.93 -12.69 -36.50
C ASP A 816 -7.64 -12.77 -37.87
N ASP A 817 -8.09 -11.65 -38.45
CA ASP A 817 -8.98 -11.66 -39.63
C ASP A 817 -8.23 -11.80 -40.97
N GLY A 818 -6.91 -11.57 -40.99
CA GLY A 818 -6.05 -11.78 -42.17
C GLY A 818 -6.36 -10.93 -43.42
N ALA A 819 -7.09 -9.82 -43.25
CA ALA A 819 -7.53 -8.94 -44.32
C ALA A 819 -6.65 -7.67 -44.45
N GLU A 820 -6.62 -7.10 -45.66
CA GLU A 820 -6.11 -5.74 -45.91
C GLU A 820 -6.87 -4.71 -45.04
N PRO A 821 -6.20 -3.67 -44.52
CA PRO A 821 -6.81 -2.70 -43.60
C PRO A 821 -7.83 -1.79 -44.31
N SER A 822 -9.12 -2.16 -44.25
CA SER A 822 -10.21 -1.40 -44.85
C SER A 822 -10.97 -0.53 -43.83
N PHE A 823 -10.80 0.80 -43.89
CA PHE A 823 -11.62 1.76 -43.13
C PHE A 823 -13.06 1.91 -43.67
N GLU A 824 -13.64 0.87 -44.26
CA GLU A 824 -14.98 0.90 -44.88
C GLU A 824 -16.04 0.63 -43.80
N GLY A 825 -16.84 1.65 -43.47
CA GLY A 825 -17.88 1.57 -42.43
C GLY A 825 -17.41 1.77 -40.98
N LEU A 826 -16.14 2.13 -40.75
CA LEU A 826 -15.57 2.38 -39.41
C LEU A 826 -15.23 3.87 -39.19
N GLU A 827 -15.40 4.34 -37.95
CA GLU A 827 -14.98 5.66 -37.47
C GLU A 827 -13.49 5.64 -37.05
N PRO A 828 -12.58 6.35 -37.73
CA PRO A 828 -11.15 6.28 -37.41
C PRO A 828 -10.79 6.81 -36.01
N LEU A 829 -11.58 7.75 -35.47
CA LEU A 829 -11.29 8.35 -34.16
C LEU A 829 -11.49 7.36 -32.99
N ASP A 830 -12.28 6.30 -33.15
CA ASP A 830 -12.46 5.24 -32.15
C ASP A 830 -11.17 4.40 -31.94
N GLY A 831 -10.23 4.47 -32.89
CA GLY A 831 -8.89 3.90 -32.78
C GLY A 831 -7.90 4.76 -31.97
N SER A 832 -8.33 5.92 -31.45
CA SER A 832 -7.51 6.93 -30.77
C SER A 832 -8.01 7.26 -29.36
N ARG A 833 -7.25 8.03 -28.58
CA ARG A 833 -7.67 8.60 -27.28
C ARG A 833 -8.55 9.84 -27.39
N VAL A 834 -8.83 10.35 -28.59
CA VAL A 834 -9.80 11.45 -28.75
C VAL A 834 -11.14 10.98 -28.19
N HIS A 835 -11.74 11.78 -27.30
CA HIS A 835 -13.05 11.47 -26.72
C HIS A 835 -14.17 11.85 -27.70
N PRO A 836 -15.28 11.08 -27.81
CA PRO A 836 -16.42 11.39 -28.70
C PRO A 836 -16.94 12.83 -28.65
N GLU A 837 -16.92 13.48 -27.48
CA GLU A 837 -17.33 14.89 -27.32
C GLU A 837 -16.49 15.88 -28.15
N ASN A 838 -15.26 15.49 -28.54
CA ASN A 838 -14.27 16.31 -29.23
C ASN A 838 -14.07 15.90 -30.71
N TYR A 839 -14.92 15.02 -31.26
CA TYR A 839 -14.74 14.50 -32.62
C TYR A 839 -14.83 15.59 -33.69
N ASP A 840 -15.75 16.54 -33.56
CA ASP A 840 -15.88 17.63 -34.53
C ASP A 840 -14.66 18.54 -34.55
N TRP A 841 -13.98 18.74 -33.40
CA TRP A 841 -12.72 19.48 -33.33
C TRP A 841 -11.58 18.73 -34.04
N ALA A 842 -11.51 17.40 -33.87
CA ALA A 842 -10.55 16.56 -34.59
C ALA A 842 -10.79 16.56 -36.10
N ARG A 843 -12.05 16.48 -36.56
CA ARG A 843 -12.40 16.58 -37.98
C ARG A 843 -12.09 17.96 -38.56
N GLN A 844 -12.42 19.04 -37.85
CA GLN A 844 -12.11 20.41 -38.26
C GLN A 844 -10.60 20.65 -38.37
N MET A 845 -9.82 20.20 -37.38
CA MET A 845 -8.36 20.24 -37.41
C MET A 845 -7.80 19.49 -38.62
N ALA A 846 -8.36 18.32 -38.93
CA ALA A 846 -7.94 17.53 -40.09
C ALA A 846 -8.25 18.22 -41.43
N VAL A 847 -9.46 18.75 -41.61
CA VAL A 847 -9.84 19.52 -42.80
C VAL A 847 -8.96 20.76 -42.98
N ALA A 848 -8.66 21.48 -41.88
CA ALA A 848 -7.81 22.67 -41.92
C ALA A 848 -6.34 22.33 -42.27
N ALA A 849 -5.81 21.22 -41.77
CA ALA A 849 -4.47 20.73 -42.11
C ALA A 849 -4.37 20.29 -43.59
N LEU A 850 -5.35 19.54 -44.11
CA LEU A 850 -5.33 19.15 -45.54
C LEU A 850 -5.45 20.34 -46.49
N LYS A 851 -6.27 21.34 -46.14
CA LYS A 851 -6.39 22.59 -46.92
C LYS A 851 -5.08 23.37 -47.01
N HIS A 852 -4.21 23.29 -45.99
CA HIS A 852 -2.87 23.87 -46.05
C HIS A 852 -1.97 23.20 -47.12
N HIS A 853 -2.19 21.91 -47.40
CA HIS A 853 -1.53 21.16 -48.47
C HIS A 853 -2.25 21.22 -49.82
N GLY A 854 -3.34 22.00 -49.92
CA GLY A 854 -4.12 22.17 -51.14
C GLY A 854 -5.11 21.04 -51.44
N GLU A 855 -5.41 20.17 -50.46
CA GLU A 855 -6.40 19.11 -50.58
C GLU A 855 -7.72 19.50 -49.87
N ASP A 856 -8.83 19.47 -50.60
CA ASP A 856 -10.17 19.48 -50.04
C ASP A 856 -10.68 18.04 -49.80
N ALA A 857 -11.28 17.81 -48.63
CA ALA A 857 -11.84 16.54 -48.20
C ALA A 857 -13.05 16.78 -47.29
N ASP A 858 -13.96 15.81 -47.23
CA ASP A 858 -15.02 15.78 -46.23
C ASP A 858 -14.43 15.55 -44.82
N PRO A 859 -14.95 16.19 -43.75
CA PRO A 859 -14.66 15.90 -42.35
C PRO A 859 -14.29 14.45 -41.95
N ALA A 860 -14.96 13.41 -42.46
CA ALA A 860 -14.62 12.02 -42.12
C ALA A 860 -13.48 11.44 -42.97
N ASP A 861 -13.42 11.78 -44.26
CA ASP A 861 -12.35 11.42 -45.19
C ASP A 861 -11.02 12.13 -44.85
N ALA A 862 -11.10 13.37 -44.35
CA ALA A 862 -9.96 14.18 -43.94
C ALA A 862 -9.16 13.52 -42.79
N VAL A 863 -9.86 12.92 -41.82
CA VAL A 863 -9.22 12.19 -40.72
C VAL A 863 -8.49 10.94 -41.23
N LYS A 864 -9.09 10.18 -42.16
CA LYS A 864 -8.47 8.98 -42.76
C LYS A 864 -7.16 9.35 -43.45
N LYS A 865 -7.20 10.35 -44.33
CA LYS A 865 -6.03 10.86 -45.07
C LYS A 865 -4.90 11.39 -44.18
N ILE A 866 -5.17 11.86 -42.96
CA ILE A 866 -4.12 12.26 -42.02
C ILE A 866 -3.57 11.07 -41.24
N ILE A 867 -4.39 10.10 -40.86
CA ILE A 867 -3.91 8.86 -40.22
C ILE A 867 -3.05 8.03 -41.21
N GLU A 868 -3.39 8.06 -42.49
CA GLU A 868 -2.60 7.47 -43.60
C GLU A 868 -1.30 8.23 -43.90
N ALA A 869 -1.29 9.57 -43.74
CA ALA A 869 -0.15 10.45 -44.01
C ALA A 869 0.10 11.47 -42.87
N PRO A 870 0.63 11.03 -41.71
CA PRO A 870 0.69 11.83 -40.48
C PRO A 870 1.59 13.07 -40.54
N GLU A 871 2.51 13.16 -41.50
CA GLU A 871 3.33 14.36 -41.69
C GLU A 871 2.49 15.59 -42.04
N ARG A 872 1.30 15.40 -42.64
CA ARG A 872 0.41 16.49 -43.07
C ARG A 872 -0.06 17.37 -41.91
N ILE A 873 -0.22 16.82 -40.70
CA ILE A 873 -0.65 17.59 -39.52
C ILE A 873 0.51 18.26 -38.77
N ARG A 874 1.78 18.02 -39.17
CA ARG A 874 2.96 18.59 -38.52
C ARG A 874 3.03 20.11 -38.67
N ASP A 875 2.68 20.60 -39.87
CA ASP A 875 2.74 22.02 -40.23
C ASP A 875 1.49 22.81 -39.78
N PHE A 876 0.55 22.15 -39.09
CA PHE A 876 -0.67 22.78 -38.58
C PHE A 876 -0.36 23.81 -37.49
N ASN A 877 -0.64 25.08 -37.76
CA ASN A 877 -0.49 26.18 -36.81
C ASN A 877 -1.57 26.12 -35.73
N LEU A 878 -1.23 25.42 -34.64
CA LEU A 878 -2.10 25.21 -33.50
C LEU A 878 -2.42 26.49 -32.73
N ASP A 879 -1.46 27.40 -32.57
CA ASP A 879 -1.66 28.63 -31.80
C ASP A 879 -2.72 29.54 -32.44
N LYS A 880 -2.77 29.56 -33.78
CA LYS A 880 -3.86 30.20 -34.53
C LYS A 880 -5.21 29.53 -34.24
N ALA A 881 -5.28 28.20 -34.26
CA ALA A 881 -6.53 27.47 -34.02
C ALA A 881 -7.05 27.67 -32.58
N VAL A 882 -6.17 27.65 -31.58
CA VAL A 882 -6.52 27.98 -30.18
C VAL A 882 -7.12 29.38 -30.10
N PHE A 883 -6.48 30.38 -30.71
CA PHE A 883 -6.99 31.75 -30.76
C PHE A 883 -8.38 31.85 -31.42
N GLU A 884 -8.59 31.18 -32.56
CA GLU A 884 -9.88 31.18 -33.28
C GLU A 884 -10.99 30.51 -32.45
N TYR A 885 -10.70 29.45 -31.70
CA TYR A 885 -11.67 28.77 -30.83
C TYR A 885 -11.97 29.52 -29.53
N GLU A 886 -10.95 30.15 -28.91
CA GLU A 886 -11.14 31.01 -27.74
C GLU A 886 -12.03 32.21 -28.08
N HIS A 887 -11.88 32.81 -29.28
CA HIS A 887 -12.75 33.90 -29.76
C HIS A 887 -14.18 33.45 -30.10
N GLN A 888 -14.41 32.16 -30.35
CA GLN A 888 -15.75 31.58 -30.52
C GLN A 888 -16.42 31.26 -29.17
N GLY A 889 -15.75 31.52 -28.04
CA GLY A 889 -16.30 31.31 -26.70
C GLY A 889 -16.16 29.88 -26.15
N HIS A 890 -15.39 29.00 -26.81
CA HIS A 890 -15.14 27.64 -26.33
C HIS A 890 -14.24 27.57 -25.07
N GLY A 891 -13.69 28.71 -24.65
CA GLY A 891 -12.78 28.80 -23.51
C GLY A 891 -11.39 28.24 -23.80
N LYS A 892 -10.57 28.10 -22.76
CA LYS A 892 -9.20 27.60 -22.86
C LYS A 892 -9.22 26.10 -23.13
N ILE A 893 -8.92 25.70 -24.36
CA ILE A 893 -8.94 24.29 -24.83
C ILE A 893 -7.58 23.80 -25.38
N ARG A 894 -6.50 24.54 -25.08
CA ARG A 894 -5.17 24.29 -25.67
C ARG A 894 -4.71 22.84 -25.50
N ASN A 895 -4.85 22.29 -24.30
CA ASN A 895 -4.31 20.96 -23.98
C ASN A 895 -5.06 19.88 -24.76
N THR A 896 -6.39 19.98 -24.83
CA THR A 896 -7.24 19.09 -25.63
C THR A 896 -6.89 19.15 -27.13
N LEU A 897 -6.62 20.33 -27.69
CA LEU A 897 -6.15 20.43 -29.08
C LEU A 897 -4.71 19.91 -29.27
N GLU A 898 -3.82 20.04 -28.28
CA GLU A 898 -2.48 19.41 -28.30
C GLU A 898 -2.56 17.88 -28.24
N ASP A 899 -3.47 17.31 -27.45
CA ASP A 899 -3.76 15.87 -27.41
C ASP A 899 -4.33 15.39 -28.75
N ILE A 900 -5.35 16.06 -29.30
CA ILE A 900 -5.97 15.72 -30.59
C ILE A 900 -4.93 15.71 -31.72
N ARG A 901 -4.09 16.74 -31.82
CA ARG A 901 -3.00 16.77 -32.82
C ARG A 901 -2.00 15.62 -32.63
N SER A 902 -1.73 15.24 -31.39
CA SER A 902 -0.80 14.14 -31.06
C SER A 902 -1.38 12.76 -31.41
N GLU A 903 -2.65 12.54 -31.12
CA GLU A 903 -3.39 11.32 -31.46
C GLU A 903 -3.65 11.21 -32.97
N LEU A 904 -3.93 12.32 -33.68
CA LEU A 904 -4.02 12.31 -35.15
C LEU A 904 -2.67 12.01 -35.82
N HIS A 905 -1.54 12.39 -35.22
CA HIS A 905 -0.21 12.02 -35.74
C HIS A 905 0.18 10.57 -35.38
N HIS A 906 -0.20 10.05 -34.21
CA HIS A 906 0.08 8.67 -33.81
C HIS A 906 -1.06 8.09 -32.93
N PRO A 907 -2.11 7.50 -33.55
CA PRO A 907 -3.27 7.01 -32.82
C PRO A 907 -2.92 5.99 -31.75
N TYR A 908 -3.37 6.25 -30.52
CA TYR A 908 -3.18 5.40 -29.34
C TYR A 908 -1.73 5.01 -29.03
N LYS A 909 -0.76 5.88 -29.34
CA LYS A 909 0.67 5.69 -29.04
C LYS A 909 0.87 5.32 -27.56
N ASP A 910 1.59 4.24 -27.27
CA ASP A 910 1.91 3.86 -25.89
C ASP A 910 2.85 4.92 -25.26
N GLY A 911 2.44 5.46 -24.10
CA GLY A 911 3.17 6.48 -23.34
C GLY A 911 4.07 5.91 -22.25
N ARG A 912 4.07 4.59 -22.03
CA ARG A 912 4.94 3.92 -21.07
C ARG A 912 6.42 3.98 -21.49
N SER A 913 7.31 3.82 -20.52
CA SER A 913 8.75 3.79 -20.78
C SER A 913 9.15 2.49 -21.49
N SER A 914 9.91 2.59 -22.59
CA SER A 914 10.43 1.41 -23.30
C SER A 914 11.18 0.47 -22.35
N TYR A 915 10.99 -0.84 -22.52
CA TYR A 915 11.75 -1.87 -21.80
C TYR A 915 13.27 -1.62 -21.86
N LYS A 916 13.96 -1.89 -20.76
CA LYS A 916 15.42 -1.80 -20.64
C LYS A 916 15.96 -3.12 -20.10
N THR A 917 16.93 -3.71 -20.79
CA THR A 917 17.70 -4.85 -20.31
C THR A 917 18.27 -4.55 -18.91
N PRO A 918 18.09 -5.44 -17.91
CA PRO A 918 18.54 -5.19 -16.54
C PRO A 918 20.06 -4.99 -16.43
N SER A 919 20.49 -4.05 -15.58
CA SER A 919 21.93 -3.82 -15.37
C SER A 919 22.59 -5.00 -14.63
N PRO A 920 23.93 -5.15 -14.66
CA PRO A 920 24.62 -6.19 -13.88
C PRO A 920 24.27 -6.18 -12.38
N LEU A 921 23.94 -5.02 -11.82
CA LEU A 921 23.52 -4.88 -10.43
C LEU A 921 22.07 -5.33 -10.20
N ASP A 922 21.16 -5.07 -11.14
CA ASP A 922 19.79 -5.56 -11.09
C ASP A 922 19.75 -7.08 -11.24
N ILE A 923 20.51 -7.62 -12.19
CA ILE A 923 20.73 -9.07 -12.36
C ILE A 923 21.26 -9.66 -11.04
N PHE A 924 22.25 -9.02 -10.41
CA PHE A 924 22.78 -9.45 -9.12
C PHE A 924 21.69 -9.51 -8.02
N TYR A 925 20.81 -8.53 -7.90
CA TYR A 925 19.70 -8.57 -6.93
C TYR A 925 18.64 -9.61 -7.28
N MET A 926 18.15 -9.62 -8.53
CA MET A 926 17.12 -10.55 -9.02
C MET A 926 17.51 -12.03 -8.86
N VAL A 927 18.79 -12.35 -9.12
CA VAL A 927 19.33 -13.72 -9.11
C VAL A 927 19.59 -14.24 -7.70
N ASN A 928 20.01 -13.37 -6.77
CA ASN A 928 20.24 -13.75 -5.37
C ASN A 928 18.99 -13.64 -4.49
N LYS A 929 17.89 -13.08 -5.02
CA LYS A 929 16.66 -12.73 -4.29
C LYS A 929 16.94 -11.80 -3.09
N GLU A 930 17.82 -10.83 -3.34
CA GLU A 930 18.23 -9.77 -2.42
C GLU A 930 17.72 -8.41 -2.94
N THR A 931 17.80 -7.38 -2.11
CA THR A 931 17.44 -5.99 -2.45
C THR A 931 18.52 -5.02 -1.97
N PRO A 932 18.56 -3.76 -2.46
CA PRO A 932 19.41 -2.71 -1.88
C PRO A 932 19.21 -2.46 -0.38
N HIS A 933 18.08 -2.89 0.19
CA HIS A 933 17.81 -2.83 1.63
C HIS A 933 18.37 -4.03 2.39
N THR A 934 18.22 -5.24 1.84
CA THR A 934 18.69 -6.49 2.48
C THR A 934 20.17 -6.77 2.21
N PHE A 935 20.78 -6.23 1.16
CA PHE A 935 22.17 -6.51 0.79
C PHE A 935 22.87 -5.26 0.23
N LYS A 936 23.67 -4.58 1.06
CA LYS A 936 24.36 -3.34 0.69
C LYS A 936 25.75 -3.21 1.33
N ILE A 937 26.55 -2.28 0.81
CA ILE A 937 27.83 -1.87 1.40
C ILE A 937 27.62 -1.44 2.86
N GLY A 938 28.58 -1.79 3.72
CA GLY A 938 28.52 -1.62 5.17
C GLY A 938 27.79 -2.74 5.93
N LYS A 939 26.97 -3.57 5.25
CA LYS A 939 26.20 -4.64 5.89
C LYS A 939 27.12 -5.71 6.50
N LEU A 940 26.90 -6.05 7.78
CA LEU A 940 27.53 -7.20 8.41
C LEU A 940 26.80 -8.48 7.97
N VAL A 941 27.60 -9.46 7.56
CA VAL A 941 27.16 -10.74 7.04
C VAL A 941 28.01 -11.85 7.67
N LEU A 942 27.43 -13.04 7.87
CA LEU A 942 28.22 -14.20 8.24
C LEU A 942 28.78 -14.84 6.96
N ALA A 943 30.04 -15.24 7.04
CA ALA A 943 30.72 -15.95 5.98
C ALA A 943 31.49 -17.15 6.53
N THR A 944 31.71 -18.15 5.68
CA THR A 944 32.50 -19.34 5.99
C THR A 944 33.82 -19.26 5.24
N VAL A 945 34.95 -19.47 5.92
CA VAL A 945 36.28 -19.51 5.30
C VAL A 945 36.40 -20.75 4.41
N THR A 946 36.71 -20.56 3.13
CA THR A 946 36.78 -21.64 2.12
C THR A 946 38.19 -21.92 1.58
N GLY A 947 39.12 -20.95 1.66
CA GLY A 947 40.50 -21.12 1.20
C GLY A 947 41.37 -19.88 1.42
N PHE A 948 42.66 -20.02 1.14
CA PHE A 948 43.64 -18.93 1.23
C PHE A 948 44.28 -18.66 -0.13
N GLN A 949 44.36 -17.39 -0.54
CA GLN A 949 44.93 -17.00 -1.83
C GLN A 949 46.36 -16.47 -1.67
N HIS A 950 47.27 -16.98 -2.48
CA HIS A 950 48.69 -16.65 -2.45
C HIS A 950 49.16 -16.14 -3.84
N ARG A 951 50.00 -15.09 -3.87
CA ARG A 951 50.72 -14.65 -5.09
C ARG A 951 52.10 -15.32 -5.10
N LYS A 952 52.37 -16.15 -6.09
CA LYS A 952 53.76 -16.57 -6.39
C LYS A 952 54.51 -15.35 -6.96
N PRO A 953 55.80 -15.17 -6.61
CA PRO A 953 56.60 -14.10 -7.18
C PRO A 953 56.78 -14.27 -8.69
N GLU A 954 56.89 -13.15 -9.40
CA GLU A 954 57.19 -13.13 -10.83
C GLU A 954 58.70 -13.24 -11.07
N ARG A 955 59.13 -13.66 -12.28
CA ARG A 955 60.55 -13.93 -12.56
C ARG A 955 61.45 -12.70 -12.33
N GLU A 956 60.98 -11.52 -12.72
CA GLU A 956 61.69 -10.26 -12.48
C GLU A 956 61.72 -9.83 -11.00
N GLU A 957 60.82 -10.37 -10.17
CA GLU A 957 60.87 -10.17 -8.72
C GLU A 957 61.93 -11.12 -8.12
N LEU A 958 61.96 -12.39 -8.54
CA LEU A 958 62.89 -13.43 -8.07
C LEU A 958 64.36 -13.00 -8.15
N ASP A 959 64.80 -12.41 -9.27
CA ASP A 959 66.18 -11.93 -9.46
C ASP A 959 66.62 -10.88 -8.43
N ARG A 960 65.67 -10.20 -7.78
CA ARG A 960 65.91 -9.11 -6.82
C ARG A 960 65.82 -9.58 -5.36
N VAL A 961 65.57 -10.87 -5.12
CA VAL A 961 65.21 -11.40 -3.79
C VAL A 961 66.44 -11.66 -2.92
N SER A 962 66.43 -11.06 -1.74
CA SER A 962 67.34 -11.40 -0.64
C SER A 962 66.60 -12.26 0.39
N PRO A 963 66.93 -13.56 0.52
CA PRO A 963 66.45 -14.39 1.64
C PRO A 963 66.77 -13.75 2.99
N ILE A 964 65.82 -13.80 3.91
CA ILE A 964 65.94 -13.21 5.24
C ILE A 964 66.58 -14.26 6.16
N ARG A 965 67.41 -13.86 7.13
CA ARG A 965 67.92 -14.77 8.16
C ARG A 965 67.26 -14.46 9.50
N ASP A 966 66.64 -15.46 10.11
CA ASP A 966 66.03 -15.34 11.44
C ASP A 966 67.16 -15.27 12.49
N GLN A 967 67.20 -14.18 13.26
CA GLN A 967 68.26 -13.95 14.25
C GLN A 967 68.12 -14.85 15.49
N THR A 968 66.92 -15.39 15.73
CA THR A 968 66.56 -16.22 16.89
C THR A 968 66.84 -17.71 16.65
N THR A 969 66.58 -18.21 15.44
CA THR A 969 66.83 -19.62 15.08
C THR A 969 68.14 -19.82 14.30
N GLY A 970 68.70 -18.76 13.72
CA GLY A 970 69.89 -18.80 12.87
C GLY A 970 69.63 -19.39 11.48
N LEU A 971 68.41 -19.84 11.19
CA LEU A 971 67.99 -20.40 9.90
C LEU A 971 67.63 -19.29 8.89
N TRP A 972 67.51 -19.68 7.62
CA TRP A 972 67.07 -18.81 6.54
C TRP A 972 65.56 -18.95 6.31
N GLN A 973 64.94 -17.84 5.94
CA GLN A 973 63.52 -17.69 5.73
C GLN A 973 63.24 -17.21 4.30
N CYS A 974 62.27 -17.83 3.63
CA CYS A 974 61.77 -17.33 2.37
C CYS A 974 60.93 -16.06 2.58
N PRO A 975 61.17 -14.94 1.86
CA PRO A 975 60.42 -13.71 2.09
C PRO A 975 58.96 -13.75 1.63
N TYR A 976 58.57 -14.68 0.75
CA TYR A 976 57.18 -14.82 0.26
C TYR A 976 56.34 -15.80 1.10
N CYS A 977 56.71 -17.09 1.13
CA CYS A 977 55.97 -18.11 1.90
C CYS A 977 56.31 -18.14 3.40
N VAL A 978 57.33 -17.39 3.85
CA VAL A 978 57.73 -17.23 5.26
C VAL A 978 58.20 -18.53 5.96
N GLN A 979 58.30 -19.66 5.23
CA GLN A 979 58.93 -20.90 5.70
C GLN A 979 60.36 -20.65 6.20
N LYS A 980 60.70 -21.20 7.37
CA LYS A 980 61.93 -20.94 8.14
C LYS A 980 62.93 -22.10 8.16
N ASP A 981 62.65 -23.18 7.45
CA ASP A 981 63.30 -24.49 7.67
C ASP A 981 64.63 -24.65 6.90
N PHE A 982 65.12 -23.58 6.27
CA PHE A 982 66.27 -23.62 5.36
C PHE A 982 67.59 -23.39 6.13
N THR A 983 68.54 -24.33 6.06
CA THR A 983 69.85 -24.20 6.72
C THR A 983 70.79 -23.26 5.97
N HIS A 984 70.60 -23.07 4.65
CA HIS A 984 71.45 -22.21 3.83
C HIS A 984 70.66 -21.32 2.86
N ARG A 985 71.14 -20.09 2.62
CA ARG A 985 70.58 -19.13 1.65
C ARG A 985 70.26 -19.75 0.28
N ILE A 986 71.13 -20.63 -0.21
CA ILE A 986 70.97 -21.29 -1.51
C ILE A 986 69.70 -22.13 -1.56
N GLN A 987 69.33 -22.83 -0.49
CA GLN A 987 68.12 -23.65 -0.45
C GLN A 987 66.84 -22.81 -0.59
N VAL A 988 66.84 -21.56 -0.08
CA VAL A 988 65.73 -20.62 -0.27
C VAL A 988 65.58 -20.21 -1.73
N LEU A 989 66.71 -19.98 -2.43
CA LEU A 989 66.71 -19.68 -3.86
C LEU A 989 66.22 -20.91 -4.66
N THR A 990 66.77 -22.10 -4.41
CA THR A 990 66.29 -23.35 -5.05
C THR A 990 64.80 -23.62 -4.81
N HIS A 991 64.28 -23.31 -3.62
CA HIS A 991 62.84 -23.42 -3.30
C HIS A 991 61.96 -22.46 -4.12
N LEU A 992 62.48 -21.26 -4.43
CA LEU A 992 61.83 -20.28 -5.29
C LEU A 992 61.92 -20.69 -6.77
N ASP A 993 63.13 -20.98 -7.25
CA ASP A 993 63.43 -21.33 -8.65
C ASP A 993 62.71 -22.61 -9.11
N ALA A 994 62.63 -23.62 -8.23
CA ALA A 994 61.89 -24.86 -8.48
C ALA A 994 60.35 -24.68 -8.40
N GLY A 995 59.84 -23.46 -8.18
CA GLY A 995 58.42 -23.17 -8.06
C GLY A 995 57.74 -23.79 -6.82
N SER A 996 58.52 -24.37 -5.90
CA SER A 996 58.03 -25.05 -4.68
C SER A 996 57.47 -24.07 -3.65
N CYS A 997 57.77 -22.79 -3.78
CA CYS A 997 57.14 -21.71 -3.01
C CYS A 997 55.62 -21.63 -3.29
N ILE A 998 54.83 -21.63 -2.21
CA ILE A 998 53.37 -21.36 -2.26
C ILE A 998 53.05 -19.91 -2.60
N GLY A 999 54.00 -18.98 -2.40
CA GLY A 999 53.83 -17.54 -2.59
C GLY A 999 53.48 -16.80 -1.30
N GLN A 1000 53.28 -15.49 -1.40
CA GLN A 1000 52.84 -14.62 -0.31
C GLN A 1000 51.32 -14.61 -0.20
N ALA A 1001 50.77 -14.81 1.00
CA ALA A 1001 49.33 -14.73 1.23
C ALA A 1001 48.80 -13.31 0.94
N ILE A 1002 47.83 -13.20 0.03
CA ILE A 1002 47.20 -11.93 -0.38
C ILE A 1002 45.86 -11.71 0.35
N GLY A 1003 45.16 -12.80 0.68
CA GLY A 1003 43.81 -12.77 1.21
C GLY A 1003 43.18 -14.15 1.37
N VAL A 1004 41.89 -14.13 1.68
CA VAL A 1004 41.11 -15.28 2.14
C VAL A 1004 39.85 -15.37 1.28
N ASN A 1005 39.60 -16.54 0.72
CA ASN A 1005 38.39 -16.84 -0.04
C ASN A 1005 37.31 -17.29 0.92
N ILE A 1006 36.16 -16.63 0.90
CA ILE A 1006 35.04 -16.88 1.80
C ILE A 1006 33.75 -17.19 1.01
N ARG A 1007 32.74 -17.76 1.69
CA ARG A 1007 31.39 -17.91 1.16
C ARG A 1007 30.35 -17.39 2.14
N LEU A 1008 29.49 -16.49 1.68
CA LEU A 1008 28.39 -15.88 2.43
C LEU A 1008 27.24 -16.87 2.64
N GLU A 1009 26.37 -16.63 3.61
CA GLU A 1009 25.20 -17.48 3.90
C GLU A 1009 24.25 -17.64 2.69
N ASN A 1010 24.06 -16.57 1.90
CA ASN A 1010 23.30 -16.61 0.64
C ASN A 1010 24.06 -17.29 -0.53
N GLY A 1011 25.22 -17.91 -0.26
CA GLY A 1011 26.00 -18.70 -1.21
C GLY A 1011 26.98 -17.92 -2.09
N LEU A 1012 26.94 -16.58 -2.05
CA LEU A 1012 27.86 -15.72 -2.78
C LEU A 1012 29.32 -15.96 -2.36
N LEU A 1013 30.23 -15.83 -3.33
CA LEU A 1013 31.67 -15.83 -3.08
C LEU A 1013 32.10 -14.45 -2.58
N GLY A 1014 32.98 -14.42 -1.60
CA GLY A 1014 33.60 -13.19 -1.14
C GLY A 1014 35.11 -13.29 -1.05
N TYR A 1015 35.76 -12.14 -1.09
CA TYR A 1015 37.20 -12.01 -0.92
C TYR A 1015 37.51 -11.09 0.25
N LEU A 1016 38.36 -11.57 1.16
CA LEU A 1016 38.83 -10.85 2.33
C LEU A 1016 40.34 -10.60 2.18
N PRO A 1017 40.78 -9.38 1.82
CA PRO A 1017 42.20 -9.06 1.72
C PRO A 1017 42.93 -9.30 3.05
N ILE A 1018 44.20 -9.73 3.03
CA ILE A 1018 44.96 -10.00 4.26
C ILE A 1018 45.14 -8.75 5.13
N LYS A 1019 45.25 -7.57 4.48
CA LYS A 1019 45.24 -6.23 5.11
C LYS A 1019 43.92 -5.85 5.79
N CYS A 1020 42.89 -6.69 5.66
CA CYS A 1020 41.53 -6.51 6.18
C CYS A 1020 41.11 -7.63 7.14
N LEU A 1021 42.02 -8.58 7.46
CA LEU A 1021 41.78 -9.71 8.37
C LEU A 1021 42.00 -9.33 9.84
N SER A 1022 42.94 -8.42 10.13
CA SER A 1022 43.29 -7.98 11.49
C SER A 1022 43.76 -6.52 11.50
N ASP A 1023 43.79 -5.92 12.68
CA ASP A 1023 44.38 -4.60 12.94
C ASP A 1023 45.91 -4.64 13.04
N SER A 1024 46.49 -5.83 13.24
CA SER A 1024 47.95 -6.08 13.22
C SER A 1024 48.40 -6.64 11.87
N GLU A 1025 49.68 -6.51 11.53
CA GLU A 1025 50.25 -7.08 10.29
C GLU A 1025 50.17 -8.62 10.31
N VAL A 1026 49.38 -9.21 9.41
CA VAL A 1026 49.23 -10.67 9.27
C VAL A 1026 50.09 -11.17 8.11
N LYS A 1027 50.96 -12.15 8.39
CA LYS A 1027 51.78 -12.86 7.38
C LYS A 1027 51.27 -14.27 7.09
N HIS A 1028 50.75 -14.95 8.10
CA HIS A 1028 50.04 -16.23 7.97
C HIS A 1028 48.57 -16.06 8.41
N PRO A 1029 47.60 -16.07 7.48
CA PRO A 1029 46.18 -15.98 7.85
C PRO A 1029 45.69 -17.24 8.60
N GLU A 1030 46.36 -18.38 8.38
CA GLU A 1030 46.02 -19.70 8.95
C GLU A 1030 46.19 -19.77 10.48
N GLU A 1031 46.99 -18.86 11.06
CA GLU A 1031 47.16 -18.73 12.52
C GLU A 1031 45.92 -18.13 13.20
N LEU A 1032 45.18 -17.27 12.49
CA LEU A 1032 44.03 -16.52 13.01
C LEU A 1032 42.69 -17.18 12.68
N ILE A 1033 42.58 -17.81 11.51
CA ILE A 1033 41.34 -18.40 10.99
C ILE A 1033 41.59 -19.74 10.31
N ARG A 1034 40.63 -20.65 10.41
CA ARG A 1034 40.71 -22.01 9.86
C ARG A 1034 39.71 -22.22 8.72
N LEU A 1035 40.01 -23.15 7.82
CA LEU A 1035 39.05 -23.61 6.81
C LEU A 1035 37.78 -24.14 7.48
N GLY A 1036 36.61 -23.78 6.94
CA GLY A 1036 35.30 -24.10 7.53
C GLY A 1036 34.90 -23.24 8.73
N GLN A 1037 35.75 -22.32 9.20
CA GLN A 1037 35.39 -21.40 10.29
C GLN A 1037 34.39 -20.35 9.80
N HIS A 1038 33.32 -20.13 10.57
CA HIS A 1038 32.44 -18.99 10.38
C HIS A 1038 33.05 -17.72 10.96
N ILE A 1039 33.06 -16.65 10.17
CA ILE A 1039 33.54 -15.31 10.52
C ILE A 1039 32.43 -14.29 10.25
N ARG A 1040 32.41 -13.20 11.03
CA ARG A 1040 31.52 -12.05 10.78
C ARG A 1040 32.34 -10.99 10.05
N CYS A 1041 31.90 -10.58 8.88
CA CYS A 1041 32.59 -9.61 8.04
C CYS A 1041 31.60 -8.58 7.47
N ARG A 1042 32.05 -7.36 7.15
CA ARG A 1042 31.22 -6.35 6.48
C ARG A 1042 31.48 -6.33 4.99
N ILE A 1043 30.43 -6.13 4.20
CA ILE A 1043 30.52 -5.83 2.77
C ILE A 1043 31.24 -4.49 2.60
N ALA A 1044 32.39 -4.49 1.94
CA ALA A 1044 33.12 -3.28 1.57
C ALA A 1044 32.85 -2.88 0.12
N LYS A 1045 32.67 -3.85 -0.79
CA LYS A 1045 32.32 -3.61 -2.20
C LYS A 1045 31.51 -4.78 -2.76
N ILE A 1046 30.52 -4.48 -3.60
CA ILE A 1046 29.79 -5.47 -4.40
C ILE A 1046 30.34 -5.42 -5.83
N ASN A 1047 30.90 -6.52 -6.33
CA ASN A 1047 31.38 -6.66 -7.71
C ASN A 1047 30.34 -7.44 -8.51
N ALA A 1048 29.27 -6.76 -8.94
CA ALA A 1048 28.08 -7.38 -9.53
C ALA A 1048 28.41 -8.30 -10.72
N GLU A 1049 29.19 -7.83 -11.70
CA GLU A 1049 29.67 -8.60 -12.87
C GLU A 1049 30.31 -9.94 -12.51
N ARG A 1050 31.04 -10.00 -11.38
CA ARG A 1050 31.79 -11.18 -10.95
C ARG A 1050 31.01 -12.04 -9.94
N PHE A 1051 29.78 -11.64 -9.59
CA PHE A 1051 28.97 -12.23 -8.53
C PHE A 1051 29.77 -12.47 -7.25
N SER A 1052 30.61 -11.48 -6.90
CA SER A 1052 31.55 -11.55 -5.78
C SER A 1052 31.55 -10.28 -4.94
N VAL A 1053 31.99 -10.42 -3.69
CA VAL A 1053 31.86 -9.38 -2.67
C VAL A 1053 33.17 -9.21 -1.93
N ASP A 1054 33.77 -8.01 -1.99
CA ASP A 1054 34.95 -7.71 -1.18
C ASP A 1054 34.49 -7.37 0.24
N VAL A 1055 35.12 -7.96 1.25
CA VAL A 1055 34.72 -7.81 2.65
C VAL A 1055 35.88 -7.42 3.57
N VAL A 1056 35.54 -6.84 4.71
CA VAL A 1056 36.46 -6.54 5.82
C VAL A 1056 36.08 -7.32 7.09
N CYS A 1057 37.09 -7.83 7.80
CA CYS A 1057 36.92 -8.71 8.97
C CYS A 1057 37.77 -8.26 10.18
N LYS A 1058 38.42 -7.09 10.12
CA LYS A 1058 39.17 -6.56 11.26
C LYS A 1058 38.27 -6.42 12.50
N PRO A 1059 38.79 -6.65 13.72
CA PRO A 1059 38.09 -6.30 14.94
C PRO A 1059 37.56 -4.86 14.93
N SER A 1060 38.36 -3.89 14.48
CA SER A 1060 37.93 -2.50 14.27
C SER A 1060 36.75 -2.36 13.28
N ASP A 1061 36.90 -2.83 12.04
CA ASP A 1061 35.89 -2.68 10.98
C ASP A 1061 34.58 -3.43 11.33
N VAL A 1062 34.67 -4.62 11.93
CA VAL A 1062 33.49 -5.43 12.34
C VAL A 1062 32.72 -4.76 13.47
N LEU A 1063 33.41 -4.30 14.51
CA LEU A 1063 32.82 -3.53 15.62
C LEU A 1063 32.43 -2.09 15.24
N ASP A 1064 32.81 -1.65 14.03
CA ASP A 1064 32.70 -0.28 13.54
C ASP A 1064 33.35 0.74 14.49
N GLY A 1065 34.61 0.48 14.82
CA GLY A 1065 35.43 1.32 15.71
C GLY A 1065 35.75 2.71 15.16
N LYS A 1066 35.40 3.00 13.91
CA LYS A 1066 35.49 4.32 13.29
C LYS A 1066 34.15 5.07 13.18
N GLY A 1067 33.02 4.38 13.25
CA GLY A 1067 31.70 4.97 12.95
C GLY A 1067 31.34 5.05 11.45
N GLU A 1068 32.13 4.44 10.55
CA GLU A 1068 31.96 4.53 9.09
C GLU A 1068 30.85 3.60 8.53
N SER A 1069 30.34 2.63 9.31
CA SER A 1069 29.32 1.66 8.85
C SER A 1069 28.35 1.16 9.92
N ARG A 1070 28.19 1.90 11.02
CA ARG A 1070 26.91 2.00 11.72
C ARG A 1070 25.94 2.81 10.85
N GLN A 1071 24.64 2.52 10.91
CA GLN A 1071 23.66 3.58 10.70
C GLN A 1071 24.01 4.67 11.71
N SER A 1072 24.13 5.93 11.28
CA SER A 1072 24.44 7.05 12.17
C SER A 1072 23.55 6.94 13.40
N LYS A 1073 24.15 6.79 14.59
CA LYS A 1073 23.37 6.71 15.84
C LYS A 1073 22.53 7.99 15.88
N GLY A 1074 21.20 7.82 15.88
CA GLY A 1074 20.29 8.96 15.92
C GLY A 1074 20.62 9.86 17.11
N ALA A 1075 20.30 11.15 17.00
CA ALA A 1075 20.60 12.13 18.04
C ALA A 1075 20.07 11.71 19.44
N HIS A 1076 19.06 10.84 19.44
CA HIS A 1076 18.29 10.36 20.59
C HIS A 1076 18.67 8.91 21.01
N TYR A 1077 19.94 8.52 20.82
CA TYR A 1077 20.47 7.20 21.21
C TYR A 1077 21.16 7.27 22.59
N ASP A 1078 20.66 6.53 23.60
CA ASP A 1078 21.24 6.49 24.95
C ASP A 1078 22.54 5.67 25.01
N THR A 1079 23.65 6.33 24.66
CA THR A 1079 24.99 5.75 24.78
C THR A 1079 25.40 5.41 26.22
N PRO A 1080 25.05 6.18 27.28
CA PRO A 1080 25.22 5.72 28.67
C PRO A 1080 24.53 4.39 29.00
N ALA A 1081 23.32 4.14 28.48
CA ALA A 1081 22.59 2.89 28.71
C ALA A 1081 23.25 1.68 28.02
N GLU A 1082 23.72 1.85 26.77
CA GLU A 1082 24.53 0.85 26.06
C GLU A 1082 25.79 0.50 26.87
N VAL A 1083 26.54 1.51 27.32
CA VAL A 1083 27.77 1.31 28.13
C VAL A 1083 27.45 0.65 29.47
N SER A 1084 26.39 1.07 30.17
CA SER A 1084 25.96 0.46 31.44
C SER A 1084 25.57 -1.02 31.27
N LYS A 1085 24.90 -1.37 30.15
CA LYS A 1085 24.56 -2.75 29.83
C LYS A 1085 25.81 -3.57 29.47
N ALA A 1086 26.69 -3.04 28.63
CA ALA A 1086 27.96 -3.67 28.26
C ALA A 1086 28.85 -3.92 29.48
N GLU A 1087 28.91 -2.98 30.44
CA GLU A 1087 29.56 -3.19 31.73
C GLU A 1087 28.91 -4.31 32.54
N LYS A 1088 27.58 -4.30 32.71
CA LYS A 1088 26.85 -5.32 33.47
C LYS A 1088 27.06 -6.71 32.90
N ASP A 1089 27.02 -6.85 31.58
CA ASP A 1089 27.20 -8.14 30.91
C ASP A 1089 28.68 -8.55 30.83
N SER A 1090 29.63 -7.61 30.75
CA SER A 1090 31.07 -7.87 30.96
C SER A 1090 31.38 -8.33 32.37
N LYS A 1091 30.76 -7.72 33.40
CA LYS A 1091 30.84 -8.15 34.81
C LYS A 1091 30.25 -9.56 34.99
N LYS A 1092 29.09 -9.87 34.39
CA LYS A 1092 28.53 -11.24 34.35
C LYS A 1092 29.45 -12.23 33.62
N LEU A 1093 30.09 -11.85 32.51
CA LEU A 1093 31.00 -12.70 31.74
C LEU A 1093 32.26 -13.02 32.54
N LYS A 1094 32.89 -12.01 33.16
CA LYS A 1094 34.03 -12.18 34.06
C LYS A 1094 33.68 -13.06 35.26
N HIS A 1095 32.48 -12.91 35.84
CA HIS A 1095 32.02 -13.78 36.94
C HIS A 1095 31.76 -15.24 36.50
N ARG A 1096 31.29 -15.46 35.26
CA ARG A 1096 31.20 -16.81 34.68
C ARG A 1096 32.58 -17.41 34.42
N GLN A 1097 33.56 -16.62 33.99
CA GLN A 1097 34.94 -17.07 33.77
C GLN A 1097 35.69 -17.34 35.09
N SER A 1098 35.47 -16.54 36.14
CA SER A 1098 36.05 -16.78 37.46
C SER A 1098 35.48 -18.01 38.18
N ASN A 1099 34.26 -18.43 37.82
CA ASN A 1099 33.59 -19.60 38.39
C ASN A 1099 33.86 -20.90 37.59
N VAL A 1100 34.85 -20.90 36.68
CA VAL A 1100 35.42 -22.15 36.14
C VAL A 1100 36.44 -22.69 37.16
N PRO A 1101 36.23 -23.88 37.78
CA PRO A 1101 37.13 -24.40 38.80
C PRO A 1101 38.46 -24.85 38.18
N GLY A 1102 39.44 -23.94 38.16
CA GLY A 1102 40.80 -24.21 37.70
C GLY A 1102 41.55 -25.21 38.60
N LYS A 1103 42.41 -26.02 37.99
CA LYS A 1103 43.32 -26.92 38.72
C LYS A 1103 44.27 -26.11 39.60
N SER A 1104 44.47 -26.54 40.84
CA SER A 1104 45.34 -25.89 41.82
C SER A 1104 46.82 -25.81 41.37
N PRO A 1105 47.56 -24.77 41.79
CA PRO A 1105 49.02 -24.76 41.66
C PRO A 1105 49.65 -25.84 42.55
N ALA A 1106 50.82 -26.34 42.15
CA ALA A 1106 51.52 -27.40 42.87
C ALA A 1106 52.51 -26.84 43.91
N VAL A 1107 52.48 -27.40 45.12
CA VAL A 1107 53.62 -27.45 46.04
C VAL A 1107 53.77 -28.89 46.51
N GLN A 1108 55.02 -29.31 46.76
CA GLN A 1108 55.40 -30.68 47.04
C GLN A 1108 54.80 -31.20 48.36
N GLY A 1109 54.44 -32.47 48.40
CA GLY A 1109 54.16 -33.18 49.64
C GLY A 1109 55.27 -34.19 49.96
N THR A 1110 55.65 -34.29 51.23
CA THR A 1110 56.24 -35.50 51.81
C THR A 1110 55.30 -36.04 52.88
N ARG A 1111 55.13 -37.37 52.93
CA ARG A 1111 54.16 -38.04 53.81
C ARG A 1111 54.85 -38.76 54.95
N THR A 1112 54.52 -38.36 56.17
CA THR A 1112 54.37 -39.24 57.35
C THR A 1112 53.18 -38.72 58.15
N ALA A 1113 52.25 -39.53 58.67
CA ALA A 1113 52.02 -40.96 58.51
C ALA A 1113 50.51 -41.28 58.66
N ALA A 1114 50.11 -42.52 58.35
CA ALA A 1114 48.73 -43.04 58.44
C ALA A 1114 47.66 -42.33 57.56
N SER A 1115 46.52 -42.95 57.18
CA SER A 1115 46.12 -44.35 57.32
C SER A 1115 45.56 -44.94 56.00
N THR A 1116 45.70 -46.26 55.90
CA THR A 1116 44.93 -47.27 55.15
C THR A 1116 43.43 -46.96 54.94
N VAL A 1117 42.68 -47.48 53.95
CA VAL A 1117 42.87 -48.44 52.84
C VAL A 1117 41.70 -48.15 51.87
N SER A 1118 41.83 -47.80 50.58
CA SER A 1118 42.42 -48.47 49.41
C SER A 1118 41.56 -49.56 48.73
N ARG A 1119 41.20 -49.29 47.45
CA ARG A 1119 40.99 -50.27 46.36
C ARG A 1119 39.59 -50.98 46.27
N PRO A 1120 39.25 -51.72 45.18
CA PRO A 1120 38.29 -51.15 44.19
C PRO A 1120 37.23 -52.14 43.63
N LYS A 1121 36.56 -51.69 42.54
CA LYS A 1121 35.80 -52.43 41.50
C LYS A 1121 34.31 -52.75 41.73
N SER A 1122 33.57 -52.57 40.63
CA SER A 1122 32.36 -53.27 40.16
C SER A 1122 31.00 -53.08 40.85
N LEU A 1123 30.00 -52.96 39.97
CA LEU A 1123 28.60 -53.43 40.06
C LEU A 1123 27.55 -52.67 40.94
N SER A 1124 26.52 -52.20 40.21
CA SER A 1124 25.08 -52.43 40.43
C SER A 1124 24.24 -51.71 41.52
N THR A 1125 23.00 -51.41 41.10
CA THR A 1125 21.71 -51.52 41.82
C THR A 1125 21.27 -50.52 42.92
N TYR A 1126 20.20 -49.77 42.55
CA TYR A 1126 18.85 -49.73 43.19
C TYR A 1126 18.61 -49.15 44.61
N ARG A 1127 17.70 -48.14 44.62
CA ARG A 1127 16.55 -47.88 45.53
C ARG A 1127 16.74 -47.47 47.02
N ASP A 1128 15.94 -46.45 47.35
CA ASP A 1128 14.97 -46.27 48.47
C ASP A 1128 15.38 -46.68 49.92
N ASN A 1129 14.91 -46.05 51.02
CA ASN A 1129 13.52 -45.63 51.28
C ASN A 1129 13.34 -44.94 52.67
N LYS A 1130 12.17 -44.33 52.93
CA LYS A 1130 11.49 -44.07 54.25
C LYS A 1130 12.09 -42.99 55.21
N ARG A 1131 11.30 -42.28 56.05
CA ARG A 1131 9.83 -41.97 56.13
C ARG A 1131 9.50 -40.84 57.15
N SER A 1132 8.38 -40.14 56.92
CA SER A 1132 7.23 -39.75 57.81
C SER A 1132 7.40 -39.54 59.34
N PRO A 1133 6.63 -38.65 60.04
CA PRO A 1133 5.14 -38.47 59.97
C PRO A 1133 4.66 -36.98 59.91
N SER A 1134 3.39 -36.53 60.03
CA SER A 1134 2.12 -37.09 60.60
C SER A 1134 0.83 -36.48 59.95
N ARG A 1135 -0.29 -37.23 59.79
CA ARG A 1135 -1.66 -37.11 60.41
C ARG A 1135 -2.32 -35.71 60.38
N LYS A 1136 -3.61 -35.45 60.06
CA LYS A 1136 -4.94 -36.17 59.98
C LYS A 1136 -5.89 -35.31 59.05
N SER A 1137 -7.25 -35.26 59.05
CA SER A 1137 -8.45 -36.14 58.82
C SER A 1137 -9.72 -35.21 58.84
N ARG A 1138 -10.96 -35.36 58.31
CA ARG A 1138 -11.96 -36.36 57.80
C ARG A 1138 -13.15 -35.51 57.17
N SER A 1139 -14.29 -35.94 56.59
CA SER A 1139 -14.74 -37.02 55.66
C SER A 1139 -16.29 -36.99 55.44
N ARG A 1140 -16.83 -37.32 54.23
CA ARG A 1140 -18.29 -37.41 53.79
C ARG A 1140 -18.96 -36.06 53.40
N SER A 1141 -19.97 -35.93 52.52
CA SER A 1141 -20.59 -36.78 51.43
C SER A 1141 -21.60 -35.91 50.63
N ARG A 1142 -21.83 -36.03 49.31
CA ARG A 1142 -22.68 -37.00 48.55
C ARG A 1142 -22.59 -36.68 47.03
N SER A 1143 -23.08 -37.57 46.15
CA SER A 1143 -23.28 -37.34 44.70
C SER A 1143 -24.77 -37.06 44.36
N PRO A 1144 -25.12 -36.64 43.11
CA PRO A 1144 -25.32 -37.61 42.02
C PRO A 1144 -24.81 -37.21 40.61
N GLU A 1145 -24.75 -38.20 39.71
CA GLU A 1145 -25.07 -38.27 38.26
C GLU A 1145 -25.13 -36.98 37.38
N ARG A 1146 -24.69 -36.94 36.11
CA ARG A 1146 -24.09 -37.91 35.13
C ARG A 1146 -23.20 -37.12 34.15
N ASP A 1147 -22.08 -37.65 33.65
CA ASP A 1147 -21.93 -38.33 32.33
C ASP A 1147 -22.48 -37.52 31.12
N ARG A 1148 -21.76 -37.29 30.00
CA ARG A 1148 -20.64 -38.08 29.44
C ARG A 1148 -19.89 -37.39 28.25
N ASP A 1149 -18.67 -37.87 27.95
CA ASP A 1149 -17.96 -37.87 26.63
C ASP A 1149 -17.59 -36.48 26.00
N ARG A 1150 -16.58 -36.27 25.12
CA ARG A 1150 -15.42 -37.04 24.56
C ARG A 1150 -14.40 -36.01 24.00
N SER A 1151 -13.11 -36.24 23.74
CA SER A 1151 -12.33 -37.44 23.35
C SER A 1151 -10.80 -37.21 23.61
N SER A 1152 -9.88 -38.19 23.45
CA SER A 1152 -9.28 -38.53 22.15
C SER A 1152 -8.13 -39.57 22.25
N ARG A 1153 -7.60 -40.00 21.08
CA ARG A 1153 -6.32 -40.72 20.82
C ARG A 1153 -6.21 -42.25 21.05
N ARG A 1154 -6.55 -42.97 19.96
CA ARG A 1154 -5.67 -43.84 19.12
C ARG A 1154 -4.93 -45.08 19.70
N LEU A 1155 -5.08 -46.17 18.91
CA LEU A 1155 -4.10 -47.22 18.51
C LEU A 1155 -3.74 -48.36 19.48
N LYS A 1156 -4.13 -49.58 19.07
CA LYS A 1156 -3.20 -50.68 18.72
C LYS A 1156 -3.90 -51.79 17.92
N SER A 1157 -3.16 -52.45 17.02
CA SER A 1157 -3.45 -53.75 16.36
C SER A 1157 -2.51 -54.83 17.00
N PRO A 1158 -2.40 -56.14 16.58
CA PRO A 1158 -2.18 -56.62 15.20
C PRO A 1158 -2.63 -58.09 14.83
N VAL A 1159 -2.17 -58.54 13.65
CA VAL A 1159 -1.90 -59.92 13.12
C VAL A 1159 -3.00 -60.85 12.52
N GLN A 1160 -2.61 -61.51 11.42
CA GLN A 1160 -3.15 -62.72 10.70
C GLN A 1160 -4.49 -62.58 9.92
N GLY A 1161 -4.66 -63.12 8.70
CA GLY A 1161 -3.69 -63.72 7.75
C GLY A 1161 -4.35 -64.48 6.57
N SER A 1162 -3.67 -64.58 5.40
CA SER A 1162 -4.02 -65.38 4.18
C SER A 1162 -5.29 -64.96 3.37
N SER A 1163 -5.58 -65.42 2.13
CA SER A 1163 -4.75 -65.61 0.90
C SER A 1163 -5.62 -65.89 -0.37
N LYS A 1164 -5.08 -65.61 -1.58
CA LYS A 1164 -5.42 -66.16 -2.94
C LYS A 1164 -6.78 -65.85 -3.65
N ALA A 1165 -6.66 -65.49 -4.94
CA ALA A 1165 -7.42 -65.97 -6.14
C ALA A 1165 -8.94 -65.70 -6.31
N ALA A 1166 -9.55 -65.70 -7.52
CA ALA A 1166 -9.09 -65.44 -8.90
C ALA A 1166 -10.26 -65.32 -9.93
N SER A 1167 -10.01 -64.69 -11.09
CA SER A 1167 -10.53 -64.92 -12.46
C SER A 1167 -11.97 -65.42 -12.77
N THR A 1168 -12.66 -64.73 -13.70
CA THR A 1168 -13.14 -65.18 -15.06
C THR A 1168 -14.01 -64.04 -15.67
N VAL A 1169 -13.96 -63.63 -16.95
CA VAL A 1169 -14.03 -64.26 -18.30
C VAL A 1169 -15.46 -64.55 -18.79
N SER A 1170 -15.94 -63.75 -19.77
CA SER A 1170 -16.94 -64.15 -20.78
C SER A 1170 -16.94 -63.19 -22.00
N ARG A 1171 -17.13 -63.71 -23.23
CA ARG A 1171 -17.20 -62.93 -24.49
C ARG A 1171 -17.89 -63.71 -25.64
N PRO A 1172 -18.91 -63.13 -26.30
CA PRO A 1172 -19.23 -63.35 -27.72
C PRO A 1172 -18.96 -62.04 -28.54
N LYS A 1173 -18.78 -61.95 -29.86
CA LYS A 1173 -19.24 -62.69 -31.08
C LYS A 1173 -20.73 -62.45 -31.44
N SER A 1174 -21.15 -62.18 -32.69
CA SER A 1174 -20.40 -61.86 -33.93
C SER A 1174 -21.34 -61.54 -35.12
N LEU A 1175 -20.80 -60.78 -36.10
CA LEU A 1175 -21.08 -60.83 -37.55
C LEU A 1175 -22.49 -60.47 -38.11
N SER A 1176 -22.49 -59.38 -38.88
CA SER A 1176 -23.28 -59.22 -40.11
C SER A 1176 -22.49 -58.39 -41.14
N THR A 1177 -22.98 -58.32 -42.39
CA THR A 1177 -22.11 -58.35 -43.60
C THR A 1177 -22.72 -57.69 -44.86
N TYR A 1178 -21.87 -57.46 -45.88
CA TYR A 1178 -22.16 -56.92 -47.23
C TYR A 1178 -22.46 -55.40 -47.28
N ARG A 1179 -22.14 -54.66 -48.37
CA ARG A 1179 -21.93 -55.07 -49.78
C ARG A 1179 -20.88 -54.21 -50.53
N ASP A 1180 -20.16 -54.78 -51.49
CA ASP A 1180 -19.18 -54.08 -52.36
C ASP A 1180 -19.78 -53.26 -53.53
N ASN A 1181 -19.07 -52.20 -53.96
CA ASN A 1181 -18.47 -52.05 -55.32
C ASN A 1181 -17.79 -50.67 -55.47
N LYS A 1182 -16.47 -50.59 -55.71
CA LYS A 1182 -15.80 -50.53 -57.04
C LYS A 1182 -16.19 -49.36 -57.96
N ARG A 1183 -15.33 -48.32 -58.06
CA ARG A 1183 -14.49 -48.01 -59.26
C ARG A 1183 -13.78 -46.65 -59.16
N SER A 1184 -12.50 -46.61 -59.50
CA SER A 1184 -11.84 -45.44 -60.10
C SER A 1184 -12.09 -45.43 -61.62
N PRO A 1185 -11.93 -44.29 -62.31
CA PRO A 1185 -10.68 -44.10 -63.08
C PRO A 1185 -10.20 -42.64 -63.24
N SER A 1186 -8.95 -42.50 -63.68
CA SER A 1186 -8.37 -41.34 -64.39
C SER A 1186 -7.85 -41.84 -65.77
N PRO A 1187 -7.08 -41.09 -66.59
CA PRO A 1187 -6.85 -39.63 -66.71
C PRO A 1187 -7.06 -39.13 -68.17
N LYS A 1188 -6.80 -37.83 -68.46
CA LYS A 1188 -6.33 -37.18 -69.74
C LYS A 1188 -6.81 -35.71 -69.82
N SER A 1189 -6.27 -34.79 -70.65
CA SER A 1189 -4.92 -34.50 -71.19
C SER A 1189 -5.00 -33.32 -72.20
N ARG A 1190 -3.88 -32.61 -72.50
CA ARG A 1190 -3.69 -31.60 -73.60
C ARG A 1190 -4.26 -30.19 -73.33
N ARG A 1191 -3.74 -29.07 -73.89
CA ARG A 1191 -2.52 -28.83 -74.72
C ARG A 1191 -2.04 -27.35 -74.70
N SER A 1192 -0.71 -27.16 -74.63
CA SER A 1192 0.13 -26.16 -75.34
C SER A 1192 -0.44 -24.82 -75.85
N ARG A 1193 0.26 -23.69 -75.56
CA ARG A 1193 1.13 -22.98 -76.53
C ARG A 1193 1.88 -21.78 -75.90
N SER A 1194 3.16 -21.63 -76.26
CA SER A 1194 3.88 -20.34 -76.32
C SER A 1194 3.73 -19.77 -77.75
N PRO A 1195 4.09 -18.50 -78.06
CA PRO A 1195 5.53 -18.19 -78.27
C PRO A 1195 6.00 -16.72 -78.00
N GLU A 1196 7.32 -16.57 -77.84
CA GLU A 1196 8.20 -15.54 -78.45
C GLU A 1196 8.08 -14.00 -78.20
N ARG A 1197 9.24 -13.43 -77.78
CA ARG A 1197 9.92 -12.20 -78.33
C ARG A 1197 9.40 -10.78 -77.93
N GLU A 1198 10.20 -9.70 -77.96
CA GLU A 1198 11.65 -9.50 -78.24
C GLU A 1198 12.22 -8.18 -77.62
N ARG A 1199 13.54 -8.17 -77.37
CA ARG A 1199 14.53 -7.05 -77.50
C ARG A 1199 14.46 -5.75 -76.68
N ASP A 1200 15.67 -5.33 -76.30
CA ASP A 1200 16.26 -3.96 -76.33
C ASP A 1200 15.60 -2.82 -75.49
N ARG A 1201 16.33 -1.82 -74.94
CA ARG A 1201 17.74 -1.40 -75.15
C ARG A 1201 18.30 -0.52 -74.02
N SER A 1202 19.64 -0.38 -74.02
CA SER A 1202 20.48 0.80 -73.71
C SER A 1202 19.87 2.11 -73.12
N SER A 1203 20.54 2.91 -72.26
CA SER A 1203 21.88 2.82 -71.62
C SER A 1203 22.26 4.09 -70.82
N ARG A 1204 23.28 3.99 -69.94
CA ARG A 1204 24.34 5.00 -69.63
C ARG A 1204 23.95 6.48 -69.31
N ARG A 1205 24.29 6.93 -68.09
CA ARG A 1205 25.32 7.96 -67.74
C ARG A 1205 25.24 8.26 -66.22
N HIS A 1206 26.32 8.15 -65.43
CA HIS A 1206 27.50 9.04 -65.25
C HIS A 1206 27.21 10.33 -64.46
N GLY A 1207 27.94 10.50 -63.34
CA GLY A 1207 27.95 11.70 -62.49
C GLY A 1207 27.67 11.38 -61.00
N SER A 1208 28.47 11.67 -59.98
CA SER A 1208 29.93 11.79 -59.76
C SER A 1208 30.14 12.68 -58.51
N ARG A 1209 30.65 12.13 -57.39
CA ARG A 1209 31.32 12.82 -56.24
C ARG A 1209 30.58 14.01 -55.59
N LYS A 1210 30.35 14.02 -54.27
CA LYS A 1210 31.31 14.26 -53.16
C LYS A 1210 30.63 13.82 -51.83
N HIS A 1211 31.30 13.35 -50.77
CA HIS A 1211 32.00 14.12 -49.72
C HIS A 1211 31.21 15.35 -49.19
N SER A 1212 31.00 15.55 -47.89
CA SER A 1212 31.47 14.80 -46.70
C SER A 1212 30.73 15.20 -45.40
N THR A 1213 31.08 14.55 -44.28
CA THR A 1213 31.10 15.05 -42.87
C THR A 1213 29.80 15.45 -42.17
N HIS A 1214 29.60 14.83 -41.00
CA HIS A 1214 29.05 15.35 -39.72
C HIS A 1214 27.70 16.11 -39.69
N ASP A 1215 26.81 15.87 -38.72
CA ASP A 1215 26.88 15.00 -37.50
C ASP A 1215 25.79 13.92 -37.47
#